data_AF-A0A7K1TKF8-F1
#
_entry.id   AF-A0A7K1TKF8-F1
#
_cell.length_a   1.000
_cell.length_b   1.000
_cell.length_c   1.000
_cell.angle_alpha   90.00
_cell.angle_beta   90.00
_cell.angle_gamma   90.00
#
_symmetry.space_group_name_H-M   'P 1'
#
loop_
_entity.id
_entity.type
_entity.pdbx_description
1 polymer ?
#
loop_
_entity_poly.entity_id
_entity_poly.type
_entity_poly.pdbx_seq_one_letter_code
_entity_poly.pdbx_strand_id
1 'polypeptide(L)'
;MRVSALAKKRIIYSLAGLLALLLLALGVFLWKRQQLLMYALGEVKTRVERKYPVTLTLGPARFTGLSTVEIAGMSLVPTEAAGASAAGDTLLTARRLLAGLSVRSLFAGRPVFSELQIDRAHLTAHKATNGSNNFSFLLKRKGPAPVARDTTRGANYGLLLNQILDAGFGSVPGEADFRQFVVSYDSPHHRVQLAMPQLTIKDGEVRGQLTANVDSVVNELGVSGTIAPSDYAMNLKLFGVKTSVQVPYVAQRFGALVSFDTIRVQLTDKEFTSDAQTGGELVVRGTVAASNFSFFHKRLASEDIVIHHGELDFVAKLGRGTLALDEGTRAVLNQLVFHPEVAVRLKPRLAINLKIDSDTTPTNAFFNSLPEGMFDVVAGTAGTGTLTYHLNADVNLAQVDSLHLKSSLTPSKDFSITHFGAEDLSMLERDFPFTAYNDKGDSLRTFKVGPSNPDFTSFADVSHYMPAVIQTTEDPQFFRHHGFMEKAFVNAAIEDIKEKRFARGGSTLSMQLVKNVFLNRQKTVGRKAEEMLIVWLIENWLVQRAHTLTKERMFEIYLNIVEWGPTKYKWPSGKRGVYGIKEAALFYYGKRPSELNLDECIYLASIIPKPKYYRQSFNSYGGLRATTRWYFKFIADIMENKGLISNGERGNLSYSVNLNGPARTYIVTARDTTRTVQPGDTAQFTPLNLIDLLNTGAKPAEPAPDASAAPPAPTPPGTRP
;
A
#
# COMPACT_ATOMS: atom_id res chain seq x y z
N MET A 1 11.77 -7.96 77.69
CA MET A 1 11.09 -9.11 78.35
C MET A 1 12.09 -10.27 78.49
N ARG A 2 12.42 -10.70 79.72
CA ARG A 2 13.25 -11.90 79.96
C ARG A 2 12.35 -13.13 79.89
N VAL A 3 12.47 -13.93 78.82
CA VAL A 3 11.74 -15.20 78.65
C VAL A 3 12.18 -16.19 79.74
N SER A 4 11.25 -16.76 80.51
CA SER A 4 11.56 -17.69 81.60
C SER A 4 12.21 -18.99 81.08
N ALA A 5 13.05 -19.64 81.89
CA ALA A 5 13.74 -20.88 81.50
C ALA A 5 12.79 -22.02 81.07
N LEU A 6 11.57 -22.02 81.61
CA LEU A 6 10.49 -22.95 81.27
C LEU A 6 9.85 -22.64 79.91
N ALA A 7 9.68 -21.36 79.57
CA ALA A 7 9.21 -20.93 78.25
C ALA A 7 10.25 -21.21 77.16
N LYS A 8 11.55 -21.03 77.44
CA LYS A 8 12.65 -21.44 76.54
C LYS A 8 12.63 -22.95 76.26
N LYS A 9 12.46 -23.80 77.27
CA LYS A 9 12.33 -25.26 77.09
C LYS A 9 11.10 -25.64 76.26
N ARG A 10 9.94 -25.02 76.51
CA ARG A 10 8.72 -25.29 75.72
C ARG A 10 8.86 -24.88 74.25
N ILE A 11 9.50 -23.75 73.96
CA ILE A 11 9.80 -23.31 72.60
C ILE A 11 10.79 -24.26 71.92
N ILE A 12 11.81 -24.73 72.63
CA ILE A 12 12.77 -25.70 72.09
C ILE A 12 12.09 -27.05 71.80
N TYR A 13 11.24 -27.55 72.70
CA TYR A 13 10.52 -28.80 72.48
C TYR A 13 9.44 -28.68 71.39
N SER A 14 8.78 -27.53 71.26
CA SER A 14 7.83 -27.30 70.16
C SER A 14 8.54 -27.15 68.82
N LEU A 15 9.69 -26.47 68.76
CA LEU A 15 10.54 -26.43 67.56
C LEU A 15 11.11 -27.81 67.22
N ALA A 16 11.58 -28.57 68.20
CA ALA A 16 12.10 -29.93 67.99
C ALA A 16 11.00 -30.89 67.54
N GLY A 17 9.79 -30.78 68.11
CA GLY A 17 8.61 -31.53 67.68
C GLY A 17 8.16 -31.16 66.26
N LEU A 18 8.16 -29.86 65.92
CA LEU A 18 7.87 -29.38 64.57
C LEU A 18 8.93 -29.85 63.56
N LEU A 19 10.21 -29.81 63.93
CA LEU A 19 11.31 -30.31 63.11
C LEU A 19 11.20 -31.82 62.89
N ALA A 20 10.87 -32.59 63.92
CA ALA A 20 10.63 -34.03 63.81
C ALA A 20 9.43 -34.35 62.91
N LEU A 21 8.35 -33.57 63.02
CA LEU A 21 7.18 -33.66 62.12
C LEU A 21 7.54 -33.32 60.67
N LEU A 22 8.34 -32.27 60.45
CA LEU A 22 8.80 -31.87 59.12
C LEU A 22 9.73 -32.93 58.51
N LEU A 23 10.63 -33.53 59.31
CA LEU A 23 11.51 -34.62 58.88
C LEU A 23 10.72 -35.90 58.58
N LEU A 24 9.71 -36.22 59.39
CA LEU A 24 8.79 -37.34 59.14
C LEU A 24 7.98 -37.12 57.85
N ALA A 25 7.40 -35.92 57.69
CA ALA A 25 6.67 -35.55 56.48
C ALA A 25 7.57 -35.58 55.24
N LEU A 26 8.81 -35.12 55.35
CA LEU A 26 9.83 -35.21 54.29
C LEU A 26 10.19 -36.67 53.99
N GLY A 27 10.35 -37.52 55.01
CA GLY A 27 10.61 -38.95 54.84
C GLY A 27 9.46 -39.67 54.12
N VAL A 28 8.22 -39.41 54.52
CA VAL A 28 7.01 -39.94 53.86
C VAL A 28 6.90 -39.41 52.42
N PHE A 29 7.19 -38.13 52.20
CA PHE A 29 7.25 -37.56 50.85
C PHE A 29 8.29 -38.28 49.99
N LEU A 30 9.53 -38.43 50.45
CA LEU A 30 10.60 -39.10 49.71
C LEU A 30 10.26 -40.57 49.41
N TRP A 31 9.55 -41.24 50.31
CA TRP A 31 9.07 -42.61 50.11
C TRP A 31 7.92 -42.70 49.09
N LYS A 32 6.97 -41.76 49.10
CA LYS A 32 5.75 -41.79 48.27
C LYS A 32 5.80 -40.93 47.01
N ARG A 33 6.82 -40.09 46.83
CA ARG A 33 6.92 -39.11 45.71
C ARG A 33 6.80 -39.75 44.34
N GLN A 34 7.31 -40.97 44.16
CA GLN A 34 7.21 -41.66 42.87
C GLN A 34 5.75 -42.04 42.54
N GLN A 35 4.98 -42.49 43.53
CA GLN A 35 3.55 -42.78 43.36
C GLN A 35 2.76 -41.50 43.08
N LEU A 36 3.05 -40.42 43.82
CA LEU A 36 2.45 -39.10 43.60
C LEU A 36 2.76 -38.55 42.21
N LEU A 37 3.99 -38.76 41.72
CA LEU A 37 4.38 -38.37 40.36
C LEU A 37 3.59 -39.14 39.29
N MET A 38 3.48 -40.46 39.42
CA MET A 38 2.71 -41.27 38.47
C MET A 38 1.24 -40.83 38.42
N TYR A 39 0.65 -40.56 39.58
CA TYR A 39 -0.70 -40.00 39.68
C TYR A 39 -0.79 -38.62 38.98
N ALA A 40 0.15 -37.72 39.27
CA ALA A 40 0.20 -36.39 38.68
C ALA A 40 0.36 -36.41 37.16
N LEU A 41 1.20 -37.30 36.61
CA LEU A 41 1.35 -37.47 35.16
C LEU A 41 0.08 -38.04 34.51
N GLY A 42 -0.63 -38.94 35.20
CA GLY A 42 -1.94 -39.43 34.76
C GLY A 42 -2.99 -38.32 34.69
N GLU A 43 -3.02 -37.43 35.67
CA GLU A 43 -3.87 -36.23 35.67
C GLU A 43 -3.51 -35.25 34.53
N VAL A 44 -2.21 -35.01 34.31
CA VAL A 44 -1.74 -34.18 33.18
C VAL A 44 -2.17 -34.79 31.85
N LYS A 45 -1.98 -36.09 31.66
CA LYS A 45 -2.44 -36.82 30.48
C LYS A 45 -3.94 -36.63 30.27
N THR A 46 -4.74 -36.95 31.28
CA THR A 46 -6.20 -36.83 31.22
C THR A 46 -6.64 -35.39 30.88
N ARG A 47 -5.96 -34.38 31.43
CA ARG A 47 -6.26 -32.97 31.16
C ARG A 47 -5.96 -32.58 29.71
N VAL A 48 -4.81 -33.02 29.17
CA VAL A 48 -4.42 -32.75 27.78
C VAL A 48 -5.38 -33.45 26.81
N GLU A 49 -5.67 -34.73 27.02
CA GLU A 49 -6.56 -35.53 26.15
C GLU A 49 -8.03 -35.09 26.26
N ARG A 50 -8.43 -34.48 27.39
CA ARG A 50 -9.74 -33.83 27.51
C ARG A 50 -9.81 -32.51 26.74
N LYS A 51 -8.72 -31.73 26.75
CA LYS A 51 -8.66 -30.42 26.08
C LYS A 51 -8.53 -30.58 24.57
N TYR A 52 -7.69 -31.51 24.11
CA TYR A 52 -7.39 -31.74 22.70
C TYR A 52 -7.64 -33.20 22.32
N PRO A 53 -8.17 -33.49 21.11
CA PRO A 53 -8.37 -34.85 20.61
C PRO A 53 -7.05 -35.51 20.21
N VAL A 54 -6.19 -35.76 21.19
CA VAL A 54 -4.84 -36.32 21.02
C VAL A 54 -4.62 -37.43 22.04
N THR A 55 -3.71 -38.34 21.74
CA THR A 55 -3.16 -39.31 22.68
C THR A 55 -1.79 -38.80 23.11
N LEU A 56 -1.64 -38.53 24.42
CA LEU A 56 -0.37 -38.16 25.01
C LEU A 56 0.31 -39.42 25.57
N THR A 57 1.47 -39.75 25.02
CA THR A 57 2.31 -40.84 25.54
C THR A 57 3.51 -40.22 26.25
N LEU A 58 3.70 -40.61 27.50
CA LEU A 58 4.84 -40.22 28.32
C LEU A 58 5.66 -41.47 28.61
N GLY A 59 6.97 -41.39 28.42
CA GLY A 59 7.90 -42.47 28.77
C GLY A 59 8.11 -42.60 30.27
N PRO A 60 9.03 -43.47 30.71
CA PRO A 60 9.36 -43.63 32.12
C PRO A 60 9.75 -42.29 32.75
N ALA A 61 9.12 -41.94 33.87
CA ALA A 61 9.43 -40.71 34.59
C ALA A 61 10.00 -40.99 35.98
N ARG A 62 11.01 -40.21 36.38
CA ARG A 62 11.71 -40.35 37.66
C ARG A 62 12.15 -39.00 38.20
N PHE A 63 12.29 -38.90 39.52
CA PHE A 63 12.96 -37.75 40.13
C PHE A 63 14.47 -37.84 39.89
N THR A 64 15.07 -36.76 39.39
CA THR A 64 16.53 -36.59 39.29
C THR A 64 17.09 -35.72 40.41
N GLY A 65 16.22 -35.10 41.23
CA GLY A 65 16.57 -34.30 42.41
C GLY A 65 15.48 -34.35 43.49
N LEU A 66 15.35 -33.27 44.27
CA LEU A 66 14.28 -33.12 45.28
C LEU A 66 12.93 -32.80 44.63
N SER A 67 12.92 -31.94 43.61
CA SER A 67 11.72 -31.42 42.93
C SER A 67 11.75 -31.60 41.41
N THR A 68 12.91 -31.89 40.81
CA THR A 68 13.04 -32.06 39.36
C THR A 68 12.68 -33.48 38.93
N VAL A 69 11.86 -33.58 37.89
CA VAL A 69 11.48 -34.84 37.26
C VAL A 69 11.96 -34.89 35.84
N GLU A 70 12.52 -36.05 35.49
CA GLU A 70 12.86 -36.42 34.13
C GLU A 70 11.82 -37.36 33.56
N ILE A 71 11.35 -37.09 32.34
CA ILE A 71 10.51 -37.98 31.55
C ILE A 71 11.29 -38.40 30.30
N ALA A 72 11.56 -39.70 30.19
CA ALA A 72 12.35 -40.29 29.10
C ALA A 72 11.46 -40.57 27.89
N GLY A 73 11.12 -39.51 27.16
CA GLY A 73 10.35 -39.59 25.93
C GLY A 73 8.93 -39.04 26.07
N MET A 74 8.46 -38.38 25.02
CA MET A 74 7.09 -37.91 24.88
C MET A 74 6.68 -38.03 23.41
N SER A 75 5.44 -38.43 23.18
CA SER A 75 4.79 -38.26 21.88
C SER A 75 3.36 -37.76 22.04
N LEU A 76 2.92 -36.96 21.09
CA LEU A 76 1.56 -36.45 20.99
C LEU A 76 1.04 -36.75 19.59
N VAL A 77 0.05 -37.63 19.53
CA VAL A 77 -0.51 -38.16 18.28
C VAL A 77 -2.00 -37.81 18.24
N PRO A 78 -2.52 -37.18 17.17
CA PRO A 78 -3.94 -36.91 17.04
C PRO A 78 -4.76 -38.21 16.97
N THR A 79 -5.96 -38.19 17.55
CA THR A 79 -6.90 -39.33 17.49
C THR A 79 -7.86 -39.19 16.31
N GLU A 80 -8.68 -40.20 16.04
CA GLU A 80 -9.75 -40.10 15.02
C GLU A 80 -10.71 -38.93 15.25
N ALA A 81 -10.91 -38.53 16.51
CA ALA A 81 -11.73 -37.37 16.87
C ALA A 81 -11.12 -36.03 16.40
N ALA A 82 -9.81 -35.99 16.09
CA ALA A 82 -9.16 -34.85 15.44
C ALA A 82 -9.50 -34.77 13.93
N GLY A 83 -10.04 -35.86 13.37
CA GLY A 83 -10.32 -36.07 11.95
C GLY A 83 -9.59 -37.32 11.44
N ALA A 84 -10.24 -38.12 10.60
CA ALA A 84 -9.70 -39.37 10.05
C ALA A 84 -8.32 -39.21 9.37
N SER A 85 -8.04 -38.02 8.85
CA SER A 85 -6.79 -37.65 8.19
C SER A 85 -5.67 -37.20 9.12
N ALA A 86 -5.98 -36.83 10.35
CA ALA A 86 -5.02 -36.43 11.37
C ALA A 86 -4.59 -37.62 12.24
N ALA A 87 -5.44 -38.66 12.30
CA ALA A 87 -5.28 -39.80 13.18
C ALA A 87 -3.99 -40.57 12.88
N GLY A 88 -3.16 -40.78 13.90
CA GLY A 88 -1.93 -41.57 13.78
C GLY A 88 -0.70 -40.81 13.27
N ASP A 89 -0.86 -39.61 12.72
CA ASP A 89 0.26 -38.78 12.25
C ASP A 89 0.88 -38.00 13.42
N THR A 90 2.11 -38.34 13.81
CA THR A 90 2.71 -37.83 15.06
C THR A 90 3.01 -36.33 14.96
N LEU A 91 2.30 -35.54 15.77
CA LEU A 91 2.43 -34.08 15.76
C LEU A 91 3.66 -33.61 16.53
N LEU A 92 3.91 -34.15 17.72
CA LEU A 92 5.05 -33.75 18.56
C LEU A 92 5.75 -34.97 19.13
N THR A 93 7.08 -34.97 19.11
CA THR A 93 7.92 -35.90 19.86
C THR A 93 8.97 -35.13 20.64
N ALA A 94 9.41 -35.67 21.78
CA ALA A 94 10.59 -35.17 22.50
C ALA A 94 11.34 -36.36 23.09
N ARG A 95 12.69 -36.36 23.03
CA ARG A 95 13.48 -37.45 23.62
C ARG A 95 13.55 -37.36 25.13
N ARG A 96 13.62 -36.14 25.67
CA ARG A 96 13.78 -35.92 27.11
C ARG A 96 13.08 -34.63 27.53
N LEU A 97 12.31 -34.72 28.61
CA LEU A 97 11.70 -33.57 29.28
C LEU A 97 12.22 -33.53 30.71
N LEU A 98 12.69 -32.38 31.15
CA LEU A 98 12.95 -32.11 32.56
C LEU A 98 11.95 -31.05 33.02
N ALA A 99 11.25 -31.33 34.11
CA ALA A 99 10.24 -30.44 34.63
C ALA A 99 10.42 -30.26 36.14
N GLY A 100 10.51 -29.01 36.59
CA GLY A 100 10.52 -28.67 38.00
C GLY A 100 9.11 -28.75 38.58
N LEU A 101 8.89 -29.54 39.63
CA LEU A 101 7.59 -29.68 40.29
C LEU A 101 7.58 -28.98 41.64
N SER A 102 6.52 -28.21 41.89
CA SER A 102 6.26 -27.71 43.25
C SER A 102 5.81 -28.85 44.17
N VAL A 103 6.55 -29.08 45.25
CA VAL A 103 6.21 -30.11 46.27
C VAL A 103 4.81 -29.88 46.84
N ARG A 104 4.42 -28.62 47.09
CA ARG A 104 3.06 -28.25 47.55
C ARG A 104 2.00 -28.64 46.51
N SER A 105 2.30 -28.45 45.23
CA SER A 105 1.38 -28.76 44.12
C SER A 105 1.13 -30.26 43.92
N LEU A 106 2.15 -31.09 44.23
CA LEU A 106 2.05 -32.54 44.22
C LEU A 106 1.12 -33.05 45.32
N PHE A 107 1.20 -32.49 46.52
CA PHE A 107 0.29 -32.81 47.63
C PHE A 107 -1.14 -32.31 47.40
N ALA A 108 -1.31 -31.19 46.71
CA ALA A 108 -2.62 -30.63 46.35
C ALA A 108 -3.30 -31.33 45.16
N GLY A 109 -2.66 -32.34 44.55
CA GLY A 109 -3.20 -33.06 43.39
C GLY A 109 -3.30 -32.22 42.11
N ARG A 110 -2.63 -31.07 42.05
CA ARG A 110 -2.63 -30.15 40.90
C ARG A 110 -1.19 -29.77 40.56
N PRO A 111 -0.44 -30.61 39.82
CA PRO A 111 0.97 -30.35 39.55
C PRO A 111 1.13 -29.03 38.77
N VAL A 112 1.98 -28.15 39.28
CA VAL A 112 2.40 -26.92 38.61
C VAL A 112 3.88 -27.06 38.29
N PHE A 113 4.21 -26.95 37.00
CA PHE A 113 5.58 -26.98 36.52
C PHE A 113 6.15 -25.56 36.54
N SER A 114 7.26 -25.37 37.26
CA SER A 114 7.91 -24.05 37.38
C SER A 114 8.99 -23.84 36.32
N GLU A 115 9.67 -24.92 35.94
CA GLU A 115 10.77 -24.95 34.97
C GLU A 115 10.48 -26.07 33.96
N LEU A 116 10.64 -25.80 32.67
CA LEU A 116 10.45 -26.79 31.61
C LEU A 116 11.64 -26.79 30.65
N GLN A 117 12.45 -27.84 30.69
CA GLN A 117 13.49 -28.07 29.70
C GLN A 117 13.07 -29.20 28.75
N ILE A 118 13.14 -28.93 27.45
CA ILE A 118 12.82 -29.90 26.39
C ILE A 118 14.08 -30.14 25.55
N ASP A 119 14.58 -31.37 25.53
CA ASP A 119 15.75 -31.77 24.73
C ASP A 119 15.31 -32.65 23.55
N ARG A 120 15.71 -32.23 22.35
CA ARG A 120 15.48 -32.88 21.05
C ARG A 120 14.02 -33.21 20.83
N ALA A 121 13.27 -32.16 20.56
CA ALA A 121 11.87 -32.27 20.18
C ALA A 121 11.64 -31.91 18.73
N HIS A 122 10.71 -32.62 18.12
CA HIS A 122 10.27 -32.43 16.73
C HIS A 122 8.77 -32.19 16.73
N LEU A 123 8.36 -31.00 16.29
CA LEU A 123 6.98 -30.65 16.00
C LEU A 123 6.78 -30.71 14.49
N THR A 124 5.90 -31.59 14.02
CA THR A 124 5.68 -31.86 12.59
C THR A 124 4.24 -31.55 12.21
N ALA A 125 4.03 -30.46 11.49
CA ALA A 125 2.74 -30.10 10.92
C ALA A 125 2.69 -30.53 9.45
N HIS A 126 1.76 -31.42 9.10
CA HIS A 126 1.61 -31.91 7.74
C HIS A 126 0.24 -31.53 7.18
N LYS A 127 0.20 -31.06 5.93
CA LYS A 127 -1.02 -30.74 5.20
C LYS A 127 -1.02 -31.44 3.85
N ALA A 128 -1.93 -32.40 3.66
CA ALA A 128 -2.08 -33.13 2.40
C ALA A 128 -2.80 -32.33 1.30
N THR A 129 -2.69 -32.80 0.06
CA THR A 129 -3.28 -32.18 -1.15
C THR A 129 -4.81 -32.05 -1.08
N ASN A 130 -5.49 -32.98 -0.41
CA ASN A 130 -6.93 -32.93 -0.18
C ASN A 130 -7.37 -31.91 0.90
N GLY A 131 -6.44 -31.09 1.41
CA GLY A 131 -6.68 -30.07 2.44
C GLY A 131 -6.67 -30.60 3.88
N SER A 132 -6.60 -31.91 4.05
CA SER A 132 -6.50 -32.56 5.35
C SER A 132 -5.16 -32.31 6.02
N ASN A 133 -5.12 -32.31 7.36
CA ASN A 133 -3.91 -32.00 8.11
C ASN A 133 -3.95 -32.55 9.55
N ASN A 134 -2.78 -32.65 10.18
CA ASN A 134 -2.59 -33.21 11.51
C ASN A 134 -2.56 -32.15 12.64
N PHE A 135 -2.96 -30.90 12.38
CA PHE A 135 -2.85 -29.79 13.37
C PHE A 135 -4.10 -28.92 13.51
N SER A 136 -5.05 -28.94 12.57
CA SER A 136 -6.21 -28.04 12.56
C SER A 136 -7.12 -28.18 13.77
N PHE A 137 -7.10 -29.32 14.47
CA PHE A 137 -7.86 -29.50 15.70
C PHE A 137 -7.40 -28.56 16.83
N LEU A 138 -6.15 -28.09 16.79
CA LEU A 138 -5.64 -27.09 17.75
C LEU A 138 -6.35 -25.73 17.58
N LEU A 139 -6.89 -25.47 16.39
CA LEU A 139 -7.59 -24.24 16.03
C LEU A 139 -9.13 -24.41 16.11
N LYS A 140 -9.64 -25.64 16.21
CA LYS A 140 -11.08 -25.92 16.28
C LYS A 140 -11.61 -25.68 17.70
N ARG A 141 -12.61 -24.81 17.79
CA ARG A 141 -13.26 -24.42 19.05
C ARG A 141 -14.05 -25.58 19.66
N LYS A 142 -13.97 -25.76 20.99
CA LYS A 142 -15.01 -26.44 21.79
C LYS A 142 -16.01 -25.38 22.29
N GLY A 143 -17.29 -25.52 21.95
CA GLY A 143 -18.39 -24.68 22.44
C GLY A 143 -19.03 -23.76 21.38
N PRO A 144 -20.26 -23.27 21.62
CA PRO A 144 -20.98 -22.41 20.69
C PRO A 144 -20.21 -21.11 20.42
N ALA A 145 -20.30 -20.61 19.19
CA ALA A 145 -19.75 -19.30 18.87
C ALA A 145 -20.49 -18.23 19.72
N PRO A 146 -19.77 -17.28 20.34
CA PRO A 146 -20.34 -16.29 21.26
C PRO A 146 -21.29 -15.33 20.53
N VAL A 147 -21.16 -15.24 19.20
CA VAL A 147 -22.08 -14.52 18.31
C VAL A 147 -22.29 -15.35 17.05
N ALA A 148 -23.52 -15.39 16.55
CA ALA A 148 -23.86 -16.05 15.29
C ALA A 148 -23.01 -15.49 14.12
N ARG A 149 -22.60 -16.40 13.22
CA ARG A 149 -21.81 -16.04 12.04
C ARG A 149 -22.68 -15.24 11.07
N ASP A 150 -22.57 -13.93 11.14
CA ASP A 150 -23.15 -13.00 10.17
C ASP A 150 -22.08 -12.60 9.15
N THR A 151 -22.24 -13.11 7.93
CA THR A 151 -21.34 -12.88 6.78
C THR A 151 -21.51 -11.50 6.15
N THR A 152 -22.59 -10.79 6.45
CA THR A 152 -22.86 -9.44 5.92
C THR A 152 -22.05 -8.37 6.63
N ARG A 153 -21.79 -8.54 7.93
CA ARG A 153 -20.98 -7.63 8.77
C ARG A 153 -19.49 -7.94 8.77
N GLY A 154 -19.08 -9.07 8.19
CA GLY A 154 -17.69 -9.50 8.13
C GLY A 154 -17.19 -10.19 9.42
N ALA A 155 -15.92 -10.62 9.38
CA ALA A 155 -15.25 -11.24 10.51
C ALA A 155 -14.94 -10.20 11.60
N ASN A 156 -14.95 -10.64 12.85
CA ASN A 156 -14.48 -9.82 13.97
C ASN A 156 -12.98 -10.08 14.19
N TYR A 157 -12.16 -9.21 13.62
CA TYR A 157 -10.70 -9.32 13.70
C TYR A 157 -10.18 -9.04 15.11
N GLY A 158 -10.88 -8.18 15.87
CA GLY A 158 -10.57 -7.92 17.28
C GLY A 158 -10.72 -9.17 18.13
N LEU A 159 -11.84 -9.86 18.02
CA LEU A 159 -12.07 -11.12 18.75
C LEU A 159 -11.06 -12.22 18.34
N LEU A 160 -10.74 -12.33 17.05
CA LEU A 160 -9.77 -13.30 16.55
C LEU A 160 -8.36 -13.03 17.09
N LEU A 161 -7.89 -11.78 16.99
CA LEU A 161 -6.58 -11.41 17.51
C LEU A 161 -6.54 -11.51 19.04
N ASN A 162 -7.61 -11.12 19.73
CA ASN A 162 -7.74 -11.26 21.18
C ASN A 162 -7.50 -12.70 21.62
N GLN A 163 -8.13 -13.66 20.94
CA GLN A 163 -7.99 -15.08 21.22
C GLN A 163 -6.58 -15.60 20.93
N ILE A 164 -5.93 -15.12 19.86
CA ILE A 164 -4.55 -15.48 19.55
C ILE A 164 -3.62 -14.96 20.66
N LEU A 165 -3.80 -13.72 21.11
CA LEU A 165 -3.01 -13.15 22.20
C LEU A 165 -3.27 -13.91 23.52
N ASP A 166 -4.52 -14.21 23.86
CA ASP A 166 -4.86 -14.99 25.07
C ASP A 166 -4.24 -16.39 25.04
N ALA A 167 -4.31 -17.07 23.90
CA ALA A 167 -3.71 -18.38 23.72
C ALA A 167 -2.18 -18.32 23.77
N GLY A 168 -1.59 -17.30 23.14
CA GLY A 168 -0.14 -17.08 23.09
C GLY A 168 0.42 -16.83 24.48
N PHE A 169 0.01 -15.73 25.12
CA PHE A 169 0.50 -15.33 26.45
C PHE A 169 0.12 -16.35 27.54
N GLY A 170 -1.09 -16.92 27.49
CA GLY A 170 -1.53 -17.93 28.45
C GLY A 170 -0.78 -19.27 28.37
N SER A 171 0.02 -19.49 27.32
CA SER A 171 0.80 -20.72 27.13
C SER A 171 2.31 -20.55 27.37
N VAL A 172 2.77 -19.34 27.68
CA VAL A 172 4.20 -19.07 27.94
C VAL A 172 4.56 -19.59 29.34
N PRO A 173 5.47 -20.56 29.46
CA PRO A 173 5.95 -21.04 30.77
C PRO A 173 6.79 -19.97 31.48
N GLY A 174 6.84 -20.02 32.81
CA GLY A 174 7.64 -19.07 33.62
C GLY A 174 9.15 -19.17 33.33
N GLU A 175 9.66 -20.40 33.26
CA GLU A 175 11.02 -20.69 32.78
C GLU A 175 10.97 -21.84 31.76
N ALA A 176 11.65 -21.67 30.63
CA ALA A 176 11.80 -22.73 29.65
C ALA A 176 13.18 -22.74 28.97
N ASP A 177 13.67 -23.94 28.66
CA ASP A 177 14.89 -24.14 27.88
C ASP A 177 14.66 -25.22 26.82
N PHE A 178 14.51 -24.79 25.57
CA PHE A 178 14.35 -25.67 24.42
C PHE A 178 15.73 -25.90 23.79
N ARG A 179 16.16 -27.16 23.71
CA ARG A 179 17.43 -27.56 23.10
C ARG A 179 17.19 -28.47 21.91
N GLN A 180 17.79 -28.13 20.77
CA GLN A 180 17.66 -28.86 19.50
C GLN A 180 16.18 -29.10 19.13
N PHE A 181 15.39 -28.03 19.20
CA PHE A 181 13.96 -28.07 18.90
C PHE A 181 13.75 -27.81 17.41
N VAL A 182 13.06 -28.71 16.72
CA VAL A 182 12.81 -28.59 15.28
C VAL A 182 11.31 -28.52 15.03
N VAL A 183 10.89 -27.47 14.32
CA VAL A 183 9.53 -27.36 13.79
C VAL A 183 9.59 -27.61 12.29
N SER A 184 8.83 -28.57 11.80
CA SER A 184 8.70 -28.85 10.38
C SER A 184 7.26 -28.65 9.96
N TYR A 185 7.05 -27.97 8.84
CA TYR A 185 5.77 -27.90 8.16
C TYR A 185 5.96 -28.37 6.72
N ASP A 186 5.16 -29.36 6.31
CA ASP A 186 5.19 -29.90 4.95
C ASP A 186 3.80 -29.87 4.33
N SER A 187 3.76 -29.40 3.08
CA SER A 187 2.58 -29.35 2.23
C SER A 187 3.01 -29.50 0.76
N PRO A 188 2.09 -29.84 -0.17
CA PRO A 188 2.41 -30.05 -1.58
C PRO A 188 3.16 -28.90 -2.26
N HIS A 189 3.04 -27.69 -1.73
CA HIS A 189 3.62 -26.48 -2.33
C HIS A 189 4.70 -25.82 -1.47
N HIS A 190 4.79 -26.16 -0.18
CA HIS A 190 5.65 -25.47 0.75
C HIS A 190 6.25 -26.42 1.77
N ARG A 191 7.55 -26.26 1.99
CA ARG A 191 8.28 -26.92 3.06
C ARG A 191 8.95 -25.87 3.92
N VAL A 192 8.69 -25.92 5.22
CA VAL A 192 9.30 -25.05 6.21
C VAL A 192 9.98 -25.91 7.26
N GLN A 193 11.21 -25.59 7.59
CA GLN A 193 11.94 -26.20 8.70
C GLN A 193 12.56 -25.08 9.54
N LEU A 194 12.13 -24.98 10.80
CA LEU A 194 12.72 -24.10 11.79
C LEU A 194 13.53 -24.97 12.75
N ALA A 195 14.85 -24.84 12.71
CA ALA A 195 15.75 -25.50 13.65
C ALA A 195 16.19 -24.50 14.71
N MET A 196 15.90 -24.77 15.97
CA MET A 196 16.28 -23.95 17.13
C MET A 196 17.31 -24.73 17.95
N PRO A 197 18.62 -24.46 17.80
CA PRO A 197 19.65 -25.11 18.62
C PRO A 197 19.42 -24.88 20.11
N GLN A 198 19.09 -23.63 20.47
CA GLN A 198 18.69 -23.26 21.81
C GLN A 198 17.75 -22.05 21.80
N LEU A 199 16.67 -22.13 22.60
CA LEU A 199 15.80 -21.02 22.94
C LEU A 199 15.52 -21.07 24.44
N THR A 200 15.88 -20.03 25.16
CA THR A 200 15.73 -19.94 26.61
C THR A 200 14.80 -18.79 26.96
N ILE A 201 13.89 -19.04 27.90
CA ILE A 201 13.03 -18.08 28.56
C ILE A 201 13.38 -18.17 30.06
N LYS A 202 13.98 -17.13 30.62
CA LYS A 202 14.37 -17.09 32.03
C LYS A 202 14.08 -15.73 32.61
N ASP A 203 13.34 -15.69 33.72
CA ASP A 203 12.95 -14.43 34.38
C ASP A 203 12.26 -13.45 33.40
N GLY A 204 11.49 -13.98 32.44
CA GLY A 204 10.86 -13.21 31.37
C GLY A 204 11.80 -12.79 30.24
N GLU A 205 13.12 -12.98 30.33
CA GLU A 205 14.05 -12.75 29.23
C GLU A 205 14.00 -13.90 28.22
N VAL A 206 13.84 -13.57 26.94
CA VAL A 206 13.87 -14.50 25.81
C VAL A 206 15.19 -14.34 25.09
N ARG A 207 15.93 -15.43 24.86
CA ARG A 207 17.14 -15.44 24.03
C ARG A 207 17.25 -16.74 23.25
N GLY A 208 17.63 -16.66 21.99
CA GLY A 208 17.87 -17.85 21.18
C GLY A 208 18.40 -17.54 19.79
N GLN A 209 18.75 -18.61 19.09
CA GLN A 209 19.04 -18.56 17.66
C GLN A 209 18.23 -19.64 16.97
N LEU A 210 17.85 -19.39 15.72
CA LEU A 210 17.15 -20.36 14.90
C LEU A 210 17.54 -20.23 13.43
N THR A 211 17.50 -21.34 12.73
CA THR A 211 17.66 -21.42 11.29
C THR A 211 16.31 -21.71 10.68
N ALA A 212 15.79 -20.78 9.89
CA ALA A 212 14.54 -20.93 9.17
C ALA A 212 14.85 -21.26 7.70
N ASN A 213 14.60 -22.50 7.31
CA ASN A 213 14.62 -22.94 5.92
C ASN A 213 13.19 -22.95 5.39
N VAL A 214 12.86 -21.98 4.55
CA VAL A 214 11.54 -21.85 3.91
C VAL A 214 11.74 -22.08 2.41
N ASP A 215 11.32 -23.26 1.96
CA ASP A 215 11.49 -23.79 0.61
C ASP A 215 12.96 -23.89 0.17
N SER A 216 13.55 -22.79 -0.29
CA SER A 216 14.96 -22.69 -0.72
C SER A 216 15.70 -21.50 -0.11
N VAL A 217 15.02 -20.72 0.73
CA VAL A 217 15.59 -19.55 1.40
C VAL A 217 15.93 -19.94 2.84
N VAL A 218 17.21 -19.82 3.18
CA VAL A 218 17.73 -20.10 4.51
C VAL A 218 18.05 -18.79 5.22
N ASN A 219 17.35 -18.53 6.33
CA ASN A 219 17.63 -17.40 7.21
C ASN A 219 18.26 -17.91 8.52
N GLU A 220 19.41 -17.36 8.90
CA GLU A 220 19.97 -17.51 10.24
C GLU A 220 19.53 -16.33 11.11
N LEU A 221 18.74 -16.62 12.14
CA LEU A 221 18.00 -15.62 12.92
C LEU A 221 18.40 -15.67 14.39
N GLY A 222 18.64 -14.50 14.97
CA GLY A 222 18.70 -14.30 16.40
C GLY A 222 17.38 -13.78 16.94
N VAL A 223 16.98 -14.25 18.11
CA VAL A 223 15.82 -13.76 18.86
C VAL A 223 16.28 -13.33 20.23
N SER A 224 15.89 -12.12 20.65
CA SER A 224 16.17 -11.61 21.99
C SER A 224 15.05 -10.69 22.46
N GLY A 225 14.78 -10.63 23.75
CA GLY A 225 13.77 -9.70 24.25
C GLY A 225 13.26 -10.04 25.63
N THR A 226 12.09 -9.51 25.95
CA THR A 226 11.37 -9.81 27.19
C THR A 226 9.92 -10.15 26.91
N ILE A 227 9.34 -10.95 27.80
CA ILE A 227 7.92 -11.28 27.82
C ILE A 227 7.43 -11.30 29.26
N ALA A 228 6.32 -10.61 29.51
CA ALA A 228 5.63 -10.58 30.79
C ALA A 228 4.20 -11.09 30.57
N PRO A 229 3.98 -12.42 30.64
CA PRO A 229 2.70 -13.01 30.26
C PRO A 229 1.49 -12.54 31.08
N SER A 230 1.70 -12.25 32.37
CA SER A 230 0.66 -11.74 33.27
C SER A 230 0.11 -10.38 32.86
N ASP A 231 0.96 -9.56 32.22
CA ASP A 231 0.64 -8.19 31.84
C ASP A 231 0.32 -8.06 30.35
N TYR A 232 0.30 -9.18 29.60
CA TYR A 232 0.20 -9.20 28.14
C TYR A 232 1.24 -8.31 27.43
N ALA A 233 2.39 -8.10 28.08
CA ALA A 233 3.46 -7.26 27.55
C ALA A 233 4.57 -8.12 26.96
N MET A 234 5.11 -7.71 25.81
CA MET A 234 6.31 -8.31 25.22
C MET A 234 7.13 -7.27 24.49
N ASN A 235 8.43 -7.48 24.40
CA ASN A 235 9.34 -6.72 23.56
C ASN A 235 10.33 -7.69 22.94
N LEU A 236 10.07 -8.12 21.71
CA LEU A 236 10.85 -9.13 21.00
C LEU A 236 11.58 -8.51 19.82
N LYS A 237 12.88 -8.80 19.72
CA LYS A 237 13.76 -8.42 18.62
C LYS A 237 14.14 -9.67 17.84
N LEU A 238 13.86 -9.67 16.55
CA LEU A 238 14.30 -10.66 15.57
C LEU A 238 15.34 -10.01 14.66
N PHE A 239 16.48 -10.65 14.43
CA PHE A 239 17.55 -10.08 13.61
C PHE A 239 18.31 -11.14 12.82
N GLY A 240 18.86 -10.76 11.68
CA GLY A 240 19.75 -11.61 10.89
C GLY A 240 21.12 -11.76 11.57
N VAL A 241 21.65 -12.98 11.66
CA VAL A 241 22.95 -13.22 12.31
C VAL A 241 24.12 -12.87 11.38
N LYS A 242 24.02 -13.24 10.10
CA LYS A 242 25.07 -13.02 9.08
C LYS A 242 24.61 -12.16 7.92
N THR A 243 23.34 -12.27 7.55
CA THR A 243 22.73 -11.61 6.40
C THR A 243 21.36 -11.08 6.78
N SER A 244 20.85 -10.11 6.02
CA SER A 244 19.47 -9.64 6.14
C SER A 244 18.49 -10.81 6.00
N VAL A 245 17.43 -10.75 6.79
CA VAL A 245 16.35 -11.73 6.82
C VAL A 245 15.47 -11.52 5.62
N GLN A 246 15.26 -12.56 4.82
CA GLN A 246 14.31 -12.55 3.72
C GLN A 246 12.96 -13.13 4.18
N VAL A 247 11.85 -12.65 3.61
CA VAL A 247 10.49 -13.14 3.92
C VAL A 247 9.84 -13.77 2.68
N PRO A 248 10.16 -15.04 2.35
CA PRO A 248 9.73 -15.68 1.09
C PRO A 248 8.22 -15.78 0.94
N TYR A 249 7.51 -15.92 2.06
CA TYR A 249 6.06 -16.02 2.07
C TYR A 249 5.38 -14.77 1.47
N VAL A 250 5.95 -13.58 1.68
CA VAL A 250 5.42 -12.32 1.12
C VAL A 250 5.59 -12.31 -0.40
N ALA A 251 6.72 -12.81 -0.90
CA ALA A 251 6.98 -12.92 -2.34
C ALA A 251 5.98 -13.84 -3.03
N GLN A 252 5.70 -14.99 -2.42
CA GLN A 252 4.76 -15.97 -2.98
C GLN A 252 3.30 -15.48 -2.90
N ARG A 253 2.90 -14.89 -1.78
CA ARG A 253 1.51 -14.50 -1.54
C ARG A 253 1.13 -13.20 -2.25
N PHE A 254 2.05 -12.25 -2.32
CA PHE A 254 1.79 -10.89 -2.78
C PHE A 254 2.66 -10.45 -3.96
N GLY A 255 3.62 -11.29 -4.40
CA GLY A 255 4.55 -10.92 -5.47
C GLY A 255 5.54 -9.84 -5.06
N ALA A 256 5.79 -9.67 -3.76
CA ALA A 256 6.66 -8.65 -3.20
C ALA A 256 7.85 -9.26 -2.45
N LEU A 257 9.08 -8.85 -2.81
CA LEU A 257 10.28 -9.27 -2.09
C LEU A 257 10.43 -8.36 -0.87
N VAL A 258 10.71 -8.96 0.30
CA VAL A 258 10.88 -8.22 1.55
C VAL A 258 12.07 -8.76 2.29
N SER A 259 12.92 -7.85 2.77
CA SER A 259 14.00 -8.17 3.68
C SER A 259 14.22 -7.11 4.75
N PHE A 260 14.91 -7.47 5.83
CA PHE A 260 15.26 -6.56 6.92
C PHE A 260 16.48 -7.07 7.69
N ASP A 261 17.21 -6.18 8.35
CA ASP A 261 18.30 -6.61 9.26
C ASP A 261 17.77 -6.92 10.65
N THR A 262 16.84 -6.12 11.15
CA THR A 262 16.20 -6.30 12.45
C THR A 262 14.74 -5.88 12.36
N ILE A 263 13.86 -6.63 13.04
CA ILE A 263 12.51 -6.22 13.42
C ILE A 263 12.38 -6.31 14.94
N ARG A 264 11.84 -5.26 15.55
CA ARG A 264 11.42 -5.20 16.94
C ARG A 264 9.90 -5.09 17.00
N VAL A 265 9.27 -5.95 17.78
CA VAL A 265 7.82 -5.90 18.06
C VAL A 265 7.64 -5.80 19.56
N GLN A 266 7.02 -4.71 19.98
CA GLN A 266 6.64 -4.45 21.35
C GLN A 266 5.12 -4.39 21.45
N LEU A 267 4.55 -5.14 22.39
CA LEU A 267 3.17 -5.01 22.84
C LEU A 267 3.22 -4.50 24.27
N THR A 268 2.56 -3.39 24.54
CA THR A 268 2.54 -2.78 25.88
C THR A 268 1.22 -3.01 26.58
N ASP A 269 0.12 -3.05 25.84
CA ASP A 269 -1.21 -3.11 26.41
C ASP A 269 -2.23 -3.68 25.40
N LYS A 270 -3.30 -4.26 25.96
CA LYS A 270 -4.38 -4.90 25.23
C LYS A 270 -5.68 -4.80 26.03
N GLU A 271 -6.69 -4.14 25.46
CA GLU A 271 -8.01 -3.97 26.06
C GLU A 271 -9.09 -4.56 25.14
N PHE A 272 -9.87 -5.51 25.65
CA PHE A 272 -11.00 -6.07 24.90
C PHE A 272 -12.32 -5.70 25.56
N THR A 273 -13.17 -4.98 24.83
CA THR A 273 -14.52 -4.63 25.26
C THR A 273 -15.52 -5.52 24.55
N SER A 274 -16.21 -6.38 25.30
CA SER A 274 -17.26 -7.25 24.74
C SER A 274 -18.53 -6.46 24.43
N ASP A 275 -19.13 -6.72 23.27
CA ASP A 275 -20.41 -6.14 22.88
C ASP A 275 -21.32 -7.21 22.26
N ALA A 276 -22.57 -7.26 22.69
CA ALA A 276 -23.52 -8.30 22.28
C ALA A 276 -23.96 -8.20 20.81
N GLN A 277 -23.89 -7.01 20.21
CA GLN A 277 -24.31 -6.73 18.83
C GLN A 277 -23.17 -6.85 17.81
N THR A 278 -21.95 -6.43 18.18
CA THR A 278 -20.78 -6.39 17.30
C THR A 278 -19.81 -7.55 17.56
N GLY A 279 -19.93 -8.23 18.71
CA GLY A 279 -19.01 -9.28 19.15
C GLY A 279 -17.75 -8.77 19.84
N GLY A 280 -17.71 -7.46 20.14
CA GLY A 280 -16.64 -6.78 20.86
C GLY A 280 -15.60 -6.10 19.98
N GLU A 281 -14.79 -5.26 20.60
CA GLU A 281 -13.68 -4.49 20.02
C GLU A 281 -12.41 -4.72 20.82
N LEU A 282 -11.28 -4.80 20.12
CA LEU A 282 -9.95 -4.95 20.70
C LEU A 282 -9.14 -3.68 20.43
N VAL A 283 -8.61 -3.06 21.48
CA VAL A 283 -7.59 -2.02 21.40
C VAL A 283 -6.24 -2.62 21.75
N VAL A 284 -5.24 -2.38 20.91
CA VAL A 284 -3.87 -2.90 21.06
C VAL A 284 -2.90 -1.74 20.95
N ARG A 285 -1.97 -1.65 21.90
CA ARG A 285 -0.94 -0.61 21.93
C ARG A 285 0.45 -1.24 21.88
N GLY A 286 1.33 -0.65 21.09
CA GLY A 286 2.67 -1.21 20.93
C GLY A 286 3.54 -0.43 19.96
N THR A 287 4.74 -0.96 19.72
CA THR A 287 5.70 -0.40 18.79
C THR A 287 6.19 -1.49 17.85
N VAL A 288 6.22 -1.21 16.55
CA VAL A 288 6.96 -2.02 15.57
C VAL A 288 8.10 -1.16 15.03
N ALA A 289 9.32 -1.66 15.08
CA ALA A 289 10.46 -1.00 14.47
C ALA A 289 11.22 -1.96 13.57
N ALA A 290 11.80 -1.44 12.49
CA ALA A 290 12.62 -2.19 11.56
C ALA A 290 13.86 -1.38 11.15
N SER A 291 14.97 -2.08 10.90
CA SER A 291 16.19 -1.49 10.36
C SER A 291 16.55 -2.11 9.01
N ASN A 292 16.99 -1.26 8.08
CA ASN A 292 17.32 -1.64 6.70
C ASN A 292 16.22 -2.51 6.08
N PHE A 293 14.98 -2.05 6.22
CA PHE A 293 13.84 -2.70 5.61
C PHE A 293 13.86 -2.42 4.10
N SER A 294 13.99 -3.48 3.31
CA SER A 294 13.89 -3.42 1.86
C SER A 294 12.60 -4.09 1.40
N PHE A 295 11.93 -3.43 0.45
CA PHE A 295 10.69 -3.90 -0.14
C PHE A 295 10.70 -3.67 -1.64
N PHE A 296 10.42 -4.70 -2.42
CA PHE A 296 10.28 -4.59 -3.88
C PHE A 296 8.94 -5.14 -4.35
N HIS A 297 8.22 -4.33 -5.13
CA HIS A 297 7.05 -4.77 -5.88
C HIS A 297 6.90 -3.93 -7.14
N LYS A 298 6.76 -4.59 -8.31
CA LYS A 298 6.75 -3.96 -9.65
C LYS A 298 5.74 -2.83 -9.88
N ARG A 299 4.69 -2.73 -9.05
CA ARG A 299 3.70 -1.63 -9.12
C ARG A 299 4.10 -0.42 -8.26
N LEU A 300 4.98 -0.61 -7.29
CA LEU A 300 5.37 0.40 -6.32
C LEU A 300 6.66 1.10 -6.73
N ALA A 301 7.68 0.36 -7.13
CA ALA A 301 8.96 0.90 -7.61
C ALA A 301 9.57 -0.01 -8.69
N SER A 302 10.58 0.51 -9.38
CA SER A 302 11.38 -0.20 -10.38
C SER A 302 12.58 -0.93 -9.81
N GLU A 303 12.99 -0.51 -8.63
CA GLU A 303 14.04 -1.09 -7.81
C GLU A 303 13.57 -1.24 -6.36
N ASP A 304 14.44 -1.77 -5.52
CA ASP A 304 14.16 -2.01 -4.11
C ASP A 304 13.93 -0.68 -3.38
N ILE A 305 12.80 -0.58 -2.67
CA ILE A 305 12.51 0.54 -1.78
C ILE A 305 13.21 0.27 -0.46
N VAL A 306 14.18 1.10 -0.10
CA VAL A 306 14.97 0.91 1.12
C VAL A 306 14.63 1.98 2.15
N ILE A 307 14.37 1.50 3.37
CA ILE A 307 14.12 2.31 4.56
C ILE A 307 15.13 1.89 5.64
N HIS A 308 16.07 2.76 5.96
CA HIS A 308 17.12 2.46 6.93
C HIS A 308 16.59 2.33 8.36
N HIS A 309 15.66 3.21 8.73
CA HIS A 309 15.01 3.16 10.03
C HIS A 309 13.51 3.42 9.88
N GLY A 310 12.70 2.45 10.30
CA GLY A 310 11.26 2.60 10.39
C GLY A 310 10.81 2.30 11.81
N GLU A 311 9.94 3.13 12.37
CA GLU A 311 9.28 2.87 13.66
C GLU A 311 7.81 3.26 13.57
N LEU A 312 6.94 2.50 14.22
CA LEU A 312 5.50 2.75 14.31
C LEU A 312 5.06 2.45 15.74
N ASP A 313 4.87 3.50 16.52
CA ASP A 313 4.15 3.47 17.78
C ASP A 313 2.65 3.55 17.47
N PHE A 314 1.93 2.44 17.64
CA PHE A 314 0.54 2.34 17.20
C PHE A 314 -0.46 2.21 18.35
N VAL A 315 -1.63 2.80 18.13
CA VAL A 315 -2.86 2.50 18.88
C VAL A 315 -3.86 1.93 17.88
N ALA A 316 -3.99 0.61 17.83
CA ALA A 316 -4.81 -0.07 16.84
C ALA A 316 -6.14 -0.54 17.45
N LYS A 317 -7.26 -0.20 16.82
CA LYS A 317 -8.60 -0.68 17.15
C LYS A 317 -9.07 -1.68 16.11
N LEU A 318 -9.45 -2.87 16.54
CA LEU A 318 -9.96 -3.94 15.68
C LEU A 318 -11.33 -4.39 16.13
N GLY A 319 -12.28 -4.38 15.20
CA GLY A 319 -13.66 -4.79 15.46
C GLY A 319 -14.20 -5.70 14.37
N ARG A 320 -15.53 -5.69 14.24
CA ARG A 320 -16.24 -6.46 13.22
C ARG A 320 -16.25 -5.74 11.88
N GLY A 321 -15.43 -6.21 10.94
CA GLY A 321 -15.29 -5.59 9.63
C GLY A 321 -14.66 -4.19 9.66
N THR A 322 -14.09 -3.78 10.80
CA THR A 322 -13.46 -2.48 11.02
C THR A 322 -12.03 -2.66 11.51
N LEU A 323 -11.15 -1.76 11.08
CA LEU A 323 -9.77 -1.62 11.52
C LEU A 323 -9.47 -0.12 11.60
N ALA A 324 -8.84 0.33 12.69
CA ALA A 324 -8.38 1.70 12.79
C ALA A 324 -7.01 1.82 13.47
N LEU A 325 -6.27 2.86 13.08
CA LEU A 325 -5.15 3.45 13.80
C LEU A 325 -5.64 4.78 14.37
N ASP A 326 -5.64 4.90 15.69
CA ASP A 326 -6.26 5.99 16.43
C ASP A 326 -5.33 7.20 16.60
N GLU A 327 -5.90 8.30 17.08
CA GLU A 327 -5.15 9.49 17.50
C GLU A 327 -4.11 9.11 18.56
N GLY A 328 -2.85 9.50 18.34
CA GLY A 328 -1.68 9.08 19.14
C GLY A 328 -0.78 8.04 18.48
N THR A 329 -1.16 7.52 17.30
CA THR A 329 -0.24 6.73 16.47
C THR A 329 0.87 7.63 15.91
N ARG A 330 2.13 7.28 16.16
CA ARG A 330 3.32 7.99 15.68
C ARG A 330 4.16 7.05 14.83
N ALA A 331 4.58 7.52 13.68
CA ALA A 331 5.39 6.77 12.75
C ALA A 331 6.63 7.56 12.35
N VAL A 332 7.76 6.87 12.26
CA VAL A 332 9.06 7.41 11.92
C VAL A 332 9.56 6.71 10.67
N LEU A 333 9.96 7.50 9.68
CA LEU A 333 10.62 7.08 8.47
C LEU A 333 11.96 7.83 8.39
N ASN A 334 13.05 7.14 8.72
CA ASN A 334 14.37 7.73 8.91
C ASN A 334 14.32 8.85 9.95
N GLN A 335 14.32 10.14 9.54
CA GLN A 335 14.18 11.30 10.43
C GLN A 335 12.81 11.98 10.30
N LEU A 336 11.96 11.55 9.37
CA LEU A 336 10.60 12.07 9.20
C LEU A 336 9.68 11.45 10.23
N VAL A 337 8.94 12.29 10.95
CA VAL A 337 7.92 11.85 11.91
C VAL A 337 6.55 12.26 11.38
N PHE A 338 5.60 11.32 11.40
CA PHE A 338 4.22 11.52 10.98
C PHE A 338 3.25 10.83 11.94
N HIS A 339 2.02 11.35 11.99
CA HIS A 339 0.96 10.91 12.88
C HIS A 339 -0.22 10.43 12.04
N PRO A 340 -0.20 9.16 11.59
CA PRO A 340 -1.26 8.63 10.74
C PRO A 340 -2.47 8.20 11.57
N GLU A 341 -3.63 8.75 11.24
CA GLU A 341 -4.94 8.27 11.68
C GLU A 341 -5.62 7.58 10.49
N VAL A 342 -6.03 6.33 10.69
CA VAL A 342 -6.62 5.51 9.62
C VAL A 342 -7.87 4.84 10.17
N ALA A 343 -9.00 4.93 9.47
CA ALA A 343 -10.18 4.14 9.79
C ALA A 343 -10.69 3.45 8.53
N VAL A 344 -10.73 2.12 8.55
CA VAL A 344 -11.19 1.29 7.44
C VAL A 344 -12.40 0.48 7.88
N ARG A 345 -13.50 0.63 7.14
CA ARG A 345 -14.67 -0.25 7.21
C ARG A 345 -14.73 -1.08 5.93
N LEU A 346 -14.61 -2.40 6.06
CA LEU A 346 -14.59 -3.33 4.91
C LEU A 346 -16.01 -3.74 4.45
N LYS A 347 -16.97 -3.76 5.36
CA LYS A 347 -18.34 -4.24 5.12
C LYS A 347 -19.38 -3.31 5.76
N PRO A 348 -20.60 -3.18 5.19
CA PRO A 348 -21.08 -3.84 3.95
C PRO A 348 -20.47 -3.24 2.67
N ARG A 349 -20.04 -1.98 2.69
CA ARG A 349 -19.28 -1.32 1.63
C ARG A 349 -17.98 -0.73 2.20
N LEU A 350 -16.94 -0.73 1.37
CA LEU A 350 -15.63 -0.18 1.74
C LEU A 350 -15.76 1.32 2.02
N ALA A 351 -15.28 1.74 3.19
CA ALA A 351 -15.03 3.14 3.49
C ALA A 351 -13.65 3.27 4.15
N ILE A 352 -12.92 4.31 3.77
CA ILE A 352 -11.56 4.61 4.24
C ILE A 352 -11.53 6.09 4.61
N ASN A 353 -11.19 6.37 5.85
CA ASN A 353 -10.79 7.70 6.30
C ASN A 353 -9.29 7.65 6.62
N LEU A 354 -8.52 8.57 6.07
CA LEU A 354 -7.07 8.65 6.21
C LEU A 354 -6.70 10.10 6.49
N LYS A 355 -6.01 10.33 7.59
CA LYS A 355 -5.39 11.60 7.92
C LYS A 355 -3.93 11.36 8.28
N ILE A 356 -3.02 12.13 7.70
CA ILE A 356 -1.60 12.06 7.99
C ILE A 356 -1.09 13.48 8.15
N ASP A 357 -0.57 13.78 9.33
CA ASP A 357 0.13 15.03 9.61
C ASP A 357 1.59 14.72 9.95
N SER A 358 2.53 15.47 9.38
CA SER A 358 3.95 15.35 9.75
C SER A 358 4.34 16.37 10.81
N ASP A 359 5.38 16.07 11.57
CA ASP A 359 6.10 17.10 12.30
C ASP A 359 6.78 18.07 11.32
N THR A 360 7.01 19.30 11.78
CA THR A 360 7.81 20.28 11.04
C THR A 360 9.25 19.80 10.97
N THR A 361 9.72 19.47 9.77
CA THR A 361 11.01 18.81 9.56
C THR A 361 11.99 19.75 8.83
N PRO A 362 13.25 19.88 9.27
CA PRO A 362 14.28 20.62 8.53
C PRO A 362 14.42 20.10 7.09
N THR A 363 14.60 21.01 6.12
CA THR A 363 14.65 20.67 4.68
C THR A 363 15.62 19.51 4.37
N ASN A 364 16.84 19.56 4.90
CA ASN A 364 17.83 18.50 4.68
C ASN A 364 17.39 17.16 5.29
N ALA A 365 16.78 17.19 6.48
CA ALA A 365 16.27 15.98 7.13
C ALA A 365 15.09 15.39 6.35
N PHE A 366 14.24 16.24 5.74
CA PHE A 366 13.15 15.79 4.87
C PHE A 366 13.67 15.01 3.67
N PHE A 367 14.57 15.62 2.86
CA PHE A 367 15.08 14.97 1.65
C PHE A 367 15.94 13.74 1.95
N ASN A 368 16.77 13.77 3.00
CA ASN A 368 17.58 12.62 3.42
C ASN A 368 16.74 11.47 4.02
N SER A 369 15.46 11.69 4.30
CA SER A 369 14.57 10.68 4.86
C SER A 369 13.66 10.03 3.83
N LEU A 370 13.61 10.56 2.60
CA LEU A 370 12.83 9.96 1.52
C LEU A 370 13.39 8.56 1.19
N PRO A 371 12.54 7.54 0.99
CA PRO A 371 12.99 6.19 0.66
C PRO A 371 13.78 6.14 -0.66
N GLU A 372 14.90 5.41 -0.65
CA GLU A 372 15.66 5.09 -1.86
C GLU A 372 14.81 4.24 -2.81
N GLY A 373 15.01 4.37 -4.13
CA GLY A 373 14.24 3.65 -5.16
C GLY A 373 12.84 4.22 -5.41
N MET A 374 12.47 5.30 -4.70
CA MET A 374 11.24 6.06 -4.94
C MET A 374 11.47 7.52 -5.32
N PHE A 375 12.56 8.14 -4.88
CA PHE A 375 12.81 9.59 -4.95
C PHE A 375 14.22 9.92 -5.45
N ASP A 376 14.70 9.19 -6.46
CA ASP A 376 16.09 9.22 -6.91
C ASP A 376 16.49 10.55 -7.58
N VAL A 377 15.57 11.23 -8.28
CA VAL A 377 15.80 12.53 -8.93
C VAL A 377 16.09 13.63 -7.90
N VAL A 378 15.39 13.59 -6.77
CA VAL A 378 15.52 14.59 -5.70
C VAL A 378 16.50 14.14 -4.60
N ALA A 379 17.05 12.93 -4.69
CA ALA A 379 18.04 12.43 -3.74
C ALA A 379 19.27 13.35 -3.69
N GLY A 380 19.67 13.76 -2.49
CA GLY A 380 20.76 14.72 -2.29
C GLY A 380 20.35 16.21 -2.33
N THR A 381 19.07 16.52 -2.53
CA THR A 381 18.58 17.91 -2.44
C THR A 381 18.85 18.48 -1.04
N ALA A 382 19.40 19.69 -0.99
CA ALA A 382 19.73 20.39 0.24
C ALA A 382 19.22 21.84 0.23
N GLY A 383 18.95 22.36 1.42
CA GLY A 383 18.38 23.69 1.61
C GLY A 383 18.27 24.14 3.06
N THR A 384 17.61 25.28 3.25
CA THR A 384 17.28 25.89 4.54
C THR A 384 15.78 25.86 4.79
N GLY A 385 15.37 26.23 6.00
CA GLY A 385 13.98 26.22 6.44
C GLY A 385 13.48 24.82 6.79
N THR A 386 12.15 24.70 6.85
CA THR A 386 11.45 23.47 7.24
C THR A 386 10.27 23.18 6.33
N LEU A 387 9.80 21.94 6.36
CA LEU A 387 8.66 21.44 5.62
C LEU A 387 7.69 20.71 6.56
N THR A 388 6.40 20.91 6.34
CA THR A 388 5.31 20.22 7.06
C THR A 388 4.32 19.65 6.06
N TYR A 389 3.99 18.37 6.19
CA TYR A 389 3.08 17.66 5.29
C TYR A 389 1.74 17.39 5.96
N HIS A 390 0.66 17.56 5.19
CA HIS A 390 -0.70 17.24 5.59
C HIS A 390 -1.41 16.48 4.48
N LEU A 391 -2.13 15.41 4.83
CA LEU A 391 -3.00 14.64 3.97
C LEU A 391 -4.30 14.34 4.70
N ASN A 392 -5.42 14.58 4.03
CA ASN A 392 -6.74 14.15 4.47
C ASN A 392 -7.46 13.51 3.28
N ALA A 393 -7.91 12.27 3.42
CA ALA A 393 -8.67 11.55 2.42
C ALA A 393 -9.87 10.83 3.06
N ASP A 394 -11.06 11.05 2.51
CA ASP A 394 -12.27 10.33 2.86
C ASP A 394 -12.84 9.68 1.59
N VAL A 395 -12.92 8.36 1.60
CA VAL A 395 -13.43 7.55 0.50
C VAL A 395 -14.53 6.65 1.03
N ASN A 396 -15.78 6.92 0.65
CA ASN A 396 -16.92 6.08 0.98
C ASN A 396 -17.53 5.47 -0.29
N LEU A 397 -17.33 4.18 -0.53
CA LEU A 397 -17.89 3.54 -1.73
C LEU A 397 -19.43 3.41 -1.70
N ALA A 398 -20.08 3.74 -0.59
CA ALA A 398 -21.53 3.90 -0.57
C ALA A 398 -21.99 5.25 -1.16
N GLN A 399 -21.13 6.27 -1.12
CA GLN A 399 -21.36 7.63 -1.58
C GLN A 399 -20.10 8.12 -2.29
N VAL A 400 -19.82 7.59 -3.49
CA VAL A 400 -18.56 7.88 -4.20
C VAL A 400 -18.39 9.38 -4.46
N ASP A 401 -19.49 10.12 -4.62
CA ASP A 401 -19.48 11.58 -4.80
C ASP A 401 -19.06 12.38 -3.57
N SER A 402 -18.97 11.75 -2.38
CA SER A 402 -18.41 12.36 -1.17
C SER A 402 -16.91 12.16 -1.04
N LEU A 403 -16.21 11.75 -2.12
CA LEU A 403 -14.77 11.60 -2.06
C LEU A 403 -14.13 12.95 -1.78
N HIS A 404 -13.39 13.03 -0.69
CA HIS A 404 -12.61 14.19 -0.32
C HIS A 404 -11.13 13.78 -0.27
N LEU A 405 -10.27 14.57 -0.89
CA LEU A 405 -8.83 14.39 -0.83
C LEU A 405 -8.17 15.75 -0.85
N LYS A 406 -7.48 16.09 0.24
CA LYS A 406 -6.68 17.30 0.38
C LYS A 406 -5.27 16.91 0.79
N SER A 407 -4.27 17.39 0.05
CA SER A 407 -2.86 17.15 0.35
C SER A 407 -2.06 18.44 0.18
N SER A 408 -1.20 18.75 1.13
CA SER A 408 -0.36 19.94 1.10
C SER A 408 1.00 19.68 1.74
N LEU A 409 2.05 20.18 1.09
CA LEU A 409 3.38 20.31 1.66
C LEU A 409 3.64 21.81 1.84
N THR A 410 3.77 22.24 3.09
CA THR A 410 3.87 23.65 3.46
C THR A 410 5.32 23.96 3.86
N PRO A 411 5.99 24.90 3.19
CA PRO A 411 7.33 25.34 3.55
C PRO A 411 7.29 26.46 4.60
N SER A 412 8.35 26.57 5.41
CA SER A 412 8.59 27.75 6.23
C SER A 412 8.90 28.99 5.39
N LYS A 413 8.82 30.18 5.99
CA LYS A 413 9.08 31.45 5.28
C LYS A 413 10.52 31.58 4.76
N ASP A 414 11.47 30.95 5.44
CA ASP A 414 12.90 30.92 5.13
C ASP A 414 13.31 29.67 4.30
N PHE A 415 12.33 28.91 3.81
CA PHE A 415 12.57 27.75 2.95
C PHE A 415 13.30 28.15 1.67
N SER A 416 14.46 27.53 1.44
CA SER A 416 15.24 27.74 0.23
C SER A 416 16.00 26.48 -0.14
N ILE A 417 15.90 26.03 -1.38
CA ILE A 417 16.83 25.04 -1.93
C ILE A 417 18.15 25.74 -2.24
N THR A 418 19.25 25.18 -1.75
CA THR A 418 20.62 25.64 -2.02
C THR A 418 21.31 24.74 -3.04
N HIS A 419 20.91 23.47 -3.10
CA HIS A 419 21.42 22.47 -4.02
C HIS A 419 20.29 21.51 -4.39
N PHE A 420 20.06 21.33 -5.69
CA PHE A 420 19.21 20.23 -6.16
C PHE A 420 19.96 18.90 -6.10
N GLY A 421 19.22 17.81 -5.97
CA GLY A 421 19.76 16.47 -5.87
C GLY A 421 20.38 15.93 -7.16
N ALA A 422 20.13 14.65 -7.46
CA ALA A 422 20.67 13.97 -8.62
C ALA A 422 20.41 14.72 -9.95
N GLU A 423 19.27 15.40 -10.07
CA GLU A 423 18.94 16.25 -11.21
C GLU A 423 18.77 17.72 -10.81
N ASP A 424 19.35 18.62 -11.60
CA ASP A 424 19.22 20.06 -11.42
C ASP A 424 17.93 20.59 -12.05
N LEU A 425 16.89 20.78 -11.22
CA LEU A 425 15.59 21.28 -11.69
C LEU A 425 15.66 22.71 -12.25
N SER A 426 16.68 23.50 -11.90
CA SER A 426 16.89 24.86 -12.45
C SER A 426 17.26 24.84 -13.93
N MET A 427 17.57 23.68 -14.52
CA MET A 427 17.87 23.59 -15.94
C MET A 427 16.74 24.10 -16.85
N LEU A 428 15.48 24.12 -16.37
CA LEU A 428 14.34 24.69 -17.10
C LEU A 428 14.48 26.20 -17.36
N GLU A 429 15.28 26.92 -16.57
CA GLU A 429 15.57 28.35 -16.73
C GLU A 429 16.45 28.64 -17.94
N ARG A 430 17.14 27.62 -18.45
CA ARG A 430 18.19 27.74 -19.48
C ARG A 430 18.00 26.72 -20.58
N ASP A 431 18.96 26.69 -21.49
CA ASP A 431 18.99 25.70 -22.57
C ASP A 431 19.49 24.36 -22.03
N PHE A 432 18.74 23.29 -22.28
CA PHE A 432 19.09 21.94 -21.84
C PHE A 432 18.88 20.90 -22.95
N PRO A 433 19.64 19.79 -22.96
CA PRO A 433 19.39 18.69 -23.87
C PRO A 433 18.16 17.88 -23.42
N PHE A 434 17.26 17.57 -24.34
CA PHE A 434 16.13 16.68 -24.13
C PHE A 434 16.23 15.47 -25.06
N THR A 435 16.08 14.28 -24.49
CA THR A 435 16.07 13.02 -25.25
C THR A 435 14.64 12.50 -25.36
N ALA A 436 14.14 12.40 -26.59
CA ALA A 436 12.85 11.78 -26.86
C ALA A 436 13.01 10.25 -26.92
N TYR A 437 12.10 9.53 -26.26
CA TYR A 437 12.10 8.05 -26.22
C TYR A 437 10.86 7.48 -26.91
N ASN A 438 10.97 6.26 -27.44
CA ASN A 438 9.81 5.51 -27.94
C ASN A 438 9.07 4.76 -26.80
N ASP A 439 8.01 4.00 -27.13
CA ASP A 439 7.24 3.26 -26.12
C ASP A 439 8.01 2.08 -25.50
N LYS A 440 9.07 1.61 -26.16
CA LYS A 440 9.94 0.55 -25.69
C LYS A 440 11.06 1.07 -24.77
N GLY A 441 11.18 2.39 -24.64
CA GLY A 441 12.26 3.04 -23.89
C GLY A 441 13.53 3.31 -24.70
N ASP A 442 13.54 3.03 -26.01
CA ASP A 442 14.70 3.33 -26.84
C ASP A 442 14.75 4.83 -27.15
N SER A 443 15.95 5.41 -27.05
CA SER A 443 16.20 6.80 -27.48
C SER A 443 15.92 6.94 -28.98
N LEU A 444 15.12 7.95 -29.33
CA LEU A 444 14.79 8.31 -30.70
C LEU A 444 15.73 9.40 -31.23
N ARG A 445 15.88 10.47 -30.47
CA ARG A 445 16.76 11.61 -30.76
C ARG A 445 16.95 12.50 -29.54
N THR A 446 18.06 13.21 -29.49
CA THR A 446 18.33 14.26 -28.51
C THR A 446 18.38 15.62 -29.22
N PHE A 447 17.74 16.63 -28.65
CA PHE A 447 17.75 18.01 -29.17
C PHE A 447 17.77 19.01 -28.02
N LYS A 448 18.27 20.23 -28.29
CA LYS A 448 18.28 21.30 -27.29
C LYS A 448 16.88 21.89 -27.11
N VAL A 449 16.51 22.21 -25.88
CA VAL A 449 15.26 22.89 -25.53
C VAL A 449 15.62 24.27 -25.01
N GLY A 450 15.31 25.28 -25.80
CA GLY A 450 15.60 26.68 -25.52
C GLY A 450 16.02 27.46 -26.77
N PRO A 451 16.21 28.78 -26.67
CA PRO A 451 16.41 29.66 -27.82
C PRO A 451 17.59 29.32 -28.74
N SER A 452 18.62 28.59 -28.27
CA SER A 452 19.72 28.16 -29.16
C SER A 452 19.31 27.09 -30.18
N ASN A 453 18.17 26.43 -30.00
CA ASN A 453 17.63 25.51 -30.99
C ASN A 453 16.77 26.30 -32.02
N PRO A 454 17.13 26.32 -33.32
CA PRO A 454 16.33 27.02 -34.33
C PRO A 454 14.92 26.44 -34.51
N ASP A 455 14.67 25.22 -34.03
CA ASP A 455 13.36 24.59 -34.04
C ASP A 455 12.52 24.86 -32.78
N PHE A 456 13.07 25.57 -31.80
CA PHE A 456 12.34 26.04 -30.62
C PHE A 456 11.45 27.23 -30.97
N THR A 457 10.18 27.18 -30.57
CA THR A 457 9.23 28.28 -30.73
C THR A 457 8.97 28.94 -29.37
N SER A 458 9.20 30.24 -29.27
CA SER A 458 8.86 31.02 -28.07
C SER A 458 7.34 31.16 -27.92
N PHE A 459 6.85 31.52 -26.73
CA PHE A 459 5.43 31.65 -26.43
C PHE A 459 4.78 32.71 -27.33
N ALA A 460 5.50 33.79 -27.61
CA ALA A 460 5.05 34.89 -28.47
C ALA A 460 5.01 34.52 -29.96
N ASP A 461 5.77 33.51 -30.40
CA ASP A 461 5.83 33.06 -31.80
C ASP A 461 4.81 31.95 -32.13
N VAL A 462 3.94 31.60 -31.18
CA VAL A 462 2.84 30.66 -31.38
C VAL A 462 1.54 31.44 -31.59
N SER A 463 0.65 30.92 -32.45
CA SER A 463 -0.71 31.45 -32.60
C SER A 463 -1.39 31.66 -31.25
N HIS A 464 -2.03 32.82 -31.05
CA HIS A 464 -2.68 33.19 -29.78
C HIS A 464 -3.81 32.21 -29.39
N TYR A 465 -4.37 31.48 -30.36
CA TYR A 465 -5.35 30.43 -30.10
C TYR A 465 -4.75 29.21 -29.40
N MET A 466 -3.48 28.87 -29.66
CA MET A 466 -2.90 27.61 -29.18
C MET A 466 -2.82 27.56 -27.64
N PRO A 467 -2.29 28.56 -26.92
CA PRO A 467 -2.36 28.56 -25.46
C PRO A 467 -3.78 28.42 -24.91
N ALA A 468 -4.74 29.14 -25.51
CA ALA A 468 -6.14 29.10 -25.09
C ALA A 468 -6.79 27.72 -25.29
N VAL A 469 -6.51 27.04 -26.41
CA VAL A 469 -7.02 25.69 -26.69
C VAL A 469 -6.41 24.67 -25.73
N ILE A 470 -5.09 24.69 -25.53
CA ILE A 470 -4.39 23.75 -24.64
C ILE A 470 -4.85 23.94 -23.19
N GLN A 471 -4.96 25.19 -22.74
CA GLN A 471 -5.53 25.49 -21.43
C GLN A 471 -6.96 24.93 -21.33
N THR A 472 -7.79 25.08 -22.36
CA THR A 472 -9.17 24.57 -22.31
C THR A 472 -9.25 23.05 -22.26
N THR A 473 -8.34 22.36 -22.94
CA THR A 473 -8.41 20.91 -23.19
C THR A 473 -7.65 20.07 -22.17
N GLU A 474 -6.47 20.52 -21.75
CA GLU A 474 -5.56 19.80 -20.87
C GLU A 474 -5.56 20.35 -19.44
N ASP A 475 -5.53 21.68 -19.29
CA ASP A 475 -5.30 22.32 -17.99
C ASP A 475 -5.96 23.71 -17.87
N PRO A 476 -7.26 23.78 -17.52
CA PRO A 476 -8.05 25.01 -17.51
C PRO A 476 -7.51 26.13 -16.63
N GLN A 477 -6.71 25.81 -15.62
CA GLN A 477 -6.21 26.76 -14.63
C GLN A 477 -4.69 26.84 -14.63
N PHE A 478 -4.01 26.38 -15.68
CA PHE A 478 -2.55 26.30 -15.74
C PHE A 478 -1.81 27.55 -15.24
N PHE A 479 -2.21 28.73 -15.73
CA PHE A 479 -1.59 30.01 -15.35
C PHE A 479 -1.97 30.51 -13.95
N ARG A 480 -2.91 29.84 -13.26
CA ARG A 480 -3.45 30.26 -11.96
C ARG A 480 -3.13 29.28 -10.83
N HIS A 481 -3.00 27.99 -11.10
CA HIS A 481 -2.72 26.98 -10.07
C HIS A 481 -1.20 26.80 -9.85
N HIS A 482 -0.82 26.20 -8.73
CA HIS A 482 0.58 25.94 -8.35
C HIS A 482 0.94 24.46 -8.53
N GLY A 483 0.87 23.99 -9.78
CA GLY A 483 1.17 22.61 -10.16
C GLY A 483 0.02 21.60 -10.13
N PHE A 484 -1.01 21.75 -9.28
CA PHE A 484 -2.08 20.76 -9.13
C PHE A 484 -3.48 21.35 -9.28
N MET A 485 -4.41 20.52 -9.78
CA MET A 485 -5.85 20.79 -9.78
C MET A 485 -6.58 19.75 -8.91
N GLU A 486 -6.60 19.98 -7.60
CA GLU A 486 -7.17 19.04 -6.60
C GLU A 486 -8.60 18.58 -6.93
N LYS A 487 -9.48 19.53 -7.29
CA LYS A 487 -10.86 19.21 -7.70
C LYS A 487 -10.93 18.33 -8.94
N ALA A 488 -10.07 18.57 -9.92
CA ALA A 488 -10.04 17.74 -11.14
C ALA A 488 -9.51 16.33 -10.85
N PHE A 489 -8.53 16.22 -9.95
CA PHE A 489 -8.01 14.94 -9.49
C PHE A 489 -9.07 14.12 -8.74
N VAL A 490 -9.78 14.76 -7.80
CA VAL A 490 -10.91 14.14 -7.07
C VAL A 490 -12.00 13.68 -8.02
N ASN A 491 -12.45 14.54 -8.94
CA ASN A 491 -13.50 14.18 -9.90
C ASN A 491 -13.07 13.04 -10.84
N ALA A 492 -11.81 13.02 -11.27
CA ALA A 492 -11.26 11.91 -12.05
C ALA A 492 -11.26 10.60 -11.25
N ALA A 493 -10.87 10.63 -9.98
CA ALA A 493 -10.92 9.46 -9.11
C ALA A 493 -12.36 8.95 -8.87
N ILE A 494 -13.32 9.86 -8.65
CA ILE A 494 -14.75 9.53 -8.52
C ILE A 494 -15.24 8.81 -9.78
N GLU A 495 -14.94 9.34 -10.96
CA GLU A 495 -15.36 8.78 -12.23
C GLU A 495 -14.71 7.42 -12.50
N ASP A 496 -13.40 7.28 -12.23
CA ASP A 496 -12.68 6.02 -12.37
C ASP A 496 -13.24 4.91 -11.44
N ILE A 497 -13.65 5.29 -10.22
CA ILE A 497 -14.31 4.37 -9.27
C ILE A 497 -15.69 3.97 -9.79
N LYS A 498 -16.49 4.91 -10.29
CA LYS A 498 -17.83 4.66 -10.85
C LYS A 498 -17.77 3.74 -12.07
N GLU A 499 -16.82 4.01 -12.97
CA GLU A 499 -16.62 3.26 -14.23
C GLU A 499 -15.82 1.97 -14.05
N LYS A 500 -15.15 1.78 -12.90
CA LYS A 500 -14.26 0.64 -12.59
C LYS A 500 -13.12 0.45 -13.61
N ARG A 501 -12.72 1.53 -14.26
CA ARG A 501 -11.63 1.61 -15.23
C ARG A 501 -11.04 3.02 -15.17
N PHE A 502 -9.81 3.18 -15.64
CA PHE A 502 -9.21 4.50 -15.86
C PHE A 502 -9.95 5.20 -17.01
N ALA A 503 -11.03 5.89 -16.66
CA ALA A 503 -11.87 6.67 -17.54
C ALA A 503 -11.28 8.05 -17.80
N ARG A 504 -10.63 8.62 -16.79
CA ARG A 504 -10.26 10.03 -16.79
C ARG A 504 -8.88 10.28 -16.22
N GLY A 505 -8.15 11.18 -16.86
CA GLY A 505 -6.89 11.70 -16.34
C GLY A 505 -7.11 12.94 -15.48
N GLY A 506 -6.40 13.03 -14.35
CA GLY A 506 -6.37 14.21 -13.48
C GLY A 506 -5.00 14.90 -13.40
N SER A 507 -4.11 14.70 -14.38
CA SER A 507 -2.76 15.28 -14.37
C SER A 507 -2.74 16.63 -15.08
N THR A 508 -2.09 17.63 -14.47
CA THR A 508 -1.91 19.00 -15.00
C THR A 508 -0.80 19.05 -16.04
N LEU A 509 -0.68 20.18 -16.75
CA LEU A 509 0.40 20.40 -17.70
C LEU A 509 1.78 20.38 -17.02
N SER A 510 1.87 20.90 -15.79
CA SER A 510 3.10 20.86 -14.97
C SER A 510 3.52 19.43 -14.65
N MET A 511 2.56 18.57 -14.29
CA MET A 511 2.81 17.14 -14.06
C MET A 511 3.26 16.43 -15.34
N GLN A 512 2.63 16.74 -16.48
CA GLN A 512 3.03 16.18 -17.77
C GLN A 512 4.44 16.62 -18.16
N LEU A 513 4.78 17.89 -17.95
CA LEU A 513 6.11 18.46 -18.20
C LEU A 513 7.17 17.75 -17.36
N VAL A 514 6.98 17.69 -16.03
CA VAL A 514 7.91 17.02 -15.10
C VAL A 514 8.12 15.56 -15.46
N LYS A 515 7.02 14.84 -15.71
CA LYS A 515 7.05 13.44 -16.14
C LYS A 515 7.91 13.25 -17.39
N ASN A 516 7.81 14.16 -18.35
CA ASN A 516 8.52 14.02 -19.63
C ASN A 516 9.99 14.42 -19.52
N VAL A 517 10.33 15.42 -18.71
CA VAL A 517 11.68 15.98 -18.61
C VAL A 517 12.56 15.21 -17.63
N PHE A 518 12.07 14.91 -16.44
CA PHE A 518 12.90 14.39 -15.34
C PHE A 518 12.68 12.92 -15.02
N LEU A 519 11.53 12.35 -15.39
CA LEU A 519 11.15 11.01 -14.96
C LEU A 519 11.19 9.98 -16.08
N ASN A 520 11.46 8.74 -15.68
CA ASN A 520 11.41 7.61 -16.59
C ASN A 520 9.95 7.25 -16.99
N ARG A 521 9.78 6.39 -18.00
CA ARG A 521 8.44 5.99 -18.50
C ARG A 521 7.75 4.90 -17.68
N GLN A 522 8.34 4.41 -16.59
CA GLN A 522 7.80 3.27 -15.84
C GLN A 522 6.57 3.69 -15.03
N LYS A 523 5.50 2.91 -15.07
CA LYS A 523 4.24 3.29 -14.40
C LYS A 523 4.16 2.71 -12.99
N THR A 524 4.96 3.26 -12.07
CA THR A 524 4.98 2.89 -10.65
C THR A 524 4.37 3.98 -9.76
N VAL A 525 3.96 3.60 -8.54
CA VAL A 525 3.44 4.55 -7.53
C VAL A 525 4.56 5.47 -7.04
N GLY A 526 5.77 4.96 -6.80
CA GLY A 526 6.94 5.74 -6.40
C GLY A 526 7.26 6.85 -7.39
N ARG A 527 7.34 6.53 -8.70
CA ARG A 527 7.50 7.55 -9.75
C ARG A 527 6.41 8.62 -9.68
N LYS A 528 5.16 8.26 -9.38
CA LYS A 528 4.08 9.24 -9.28
C LYS A 528 4.20 10.13 -8.04
N ALA A 529 4.66 9.58 -6.91
CA ALA A 529 4.95 10.36 -5.70
C ALA A 529 6.11 11.35 -5.94
N GLU A 530 7.16 10.90 -6.60
CA GLU A 530 8.29 11.76 -7.00
C GLU A 530 7.87 12.85 -8.00
N GLU A 531 7.04 12.52 -9.00
CA GLU A 531 6.42 13.48 -9.92
C GLU A 531 5.70 14.60 -9.15
N MET A 532 4.93 14.25 -8.12
CA MET A 532 4.24 15.24 -7.29
C MET A 532 5.23 16.10 -6.50
N LEU A 533 6.29 15.53 -5.94
CA LEU A 533 7.29 16.31 -5.20
C LEU A 533 8.06 17.27 -6.12
N ILE A 534 8.49 16.83 -7.29
CA ILE A 534 9.19 17.69 -8.27
C ILE A 534 8.28 18.80 -8.80
N VAL A 535 7.01 18.48 -9.12
CA VAL A 535 6.03 19.51 -9.53
C VAL A 535 5.85 20.53 -8.42
N TRP A 536 5.72 20.10 -7.17
CA TRP A 536 5.61 21.00 -6.04
C TRP A 536 6.84 21.91 -5.92
N LEU A 537 8.06 21.36 -6.04
CA LEU A 537 9.31 22.12 -6.02
C LEU A 537 9.38 23.15 -7.15
N ILE A 538 9.05 22.78 -8.38
CA ILE A 538 9.09 23.70 -9.51
C ILE A 538 8.06 24.81 -9.32
N GLU A 539 6.81 24.46 -9.01
CA GLU A 539 5.69 25.40 -9.04
C GLU A 539 5.61 26.31 -7.81
N ASN A 540 5.97 25.80 -6.64
CA ASN A 540 5.85 26.53 -5.37
C ASN A 540 7.18 27.15 -4.92
N TRP A 541 8.32 26.69 -5.45
CA TRP A 541 9.62 27.25 -5.11
C TRP A 541 10.30 27.90 -6.32
N LEU A 542 10.54 27.15 -7.40
CA LEU A 542 11.35 27.63 -8.51
C LEU A 542 10.66 28.76 -9.29
N VAL A 543 9.40 28.59 -9.68
CA VAL A 543 8.60 29.61 -10.40
C VAL A 543 8.39 30.87 -9.57
N GLN A 544 8.32 30.74 -8.24
CA GLN A 544 8.12 31.89 -7.35
C GLN A 544 9.42 32.68 -7.11
N ARG A 545 10.58 32.02 -7.25
CA ARG A 545 11.90 32.60 -6.93
C ARG A 545 12.67 33.02 -8.18
N ALA A 546 12.67 32.20 -9.22
CA ALA A 546 13.39 32.45 -10.44
C ALA A 546 12.66 33.51 -11.28
N HIS A 547 13.35 34.58 -11.67
CA HIS A 547 12.79 35.58 -12.57
C HIS A 547 12.64 35.08 -14.01
N THR A 548 13.29 33.97 -14.35
CA THR A 548 13.40 33.39 -15.71
C THR A 548 12.42 32.24 -15.93
N LEU A 549 12.08 31.47 -14.89
CA LEU A 549 11.10 30.37 -15.01
C LEU A 549 9.68 30.86 -14.72
N THR A 550 9.03 31.40 -15.73
CA THR A 550 7.61 31.75 -15.67
C THR A 550 6.70 30.59 -16.09
N LYS A 551 5.40 30.70 -15.81
CA LYS A 551 4.39 29.78 -16.36
C LYS A 551 4.42 29.73 -17.89
N GLU A 552 4.67 30.87 -18.54
CA GLU A 552 4.82 30.95 -19.99
C GLU A 552 6.05 30.15 -20.44
N ARG A 553 7.20 30.29 -19.77
CA ARG A 553 8.39 29.48 -20.06
C ARG A 553 8.11 27.98 -19.91
N MET A 554 7.43 27.56 -18.85
CA MET A 554 7.03 26.15 -18.69
C MET A 554 6.13 25.67 -19.83
N PHE A 555 5.22 26.53 -20.29
CA PHE A 555 4.34 26.26 -21.42
C PHE A 555 5.10 26.16 -22.75
N GLU A 556 6.08 27.04 -22.98
CA GLU A 556 6.99 26.96 -24.13
C GLU A 556 7.72 25.63 -24.15
N ILE A 557 8.34 25.25 -23.02
CA ILE A 557 9.08 23.99 -22.91
C ILE A 557 8.13 22.84 -23.25
N TYR A 558 6.94 22.82 -22.65
CA TYR A 558 5.93 21.79 -22.92
C TYR A 558 5.60 21.68 -24.42
N LEU A 559 5.26 22.80 -25.08
CA LEU A 559 4.92 22.82 -26.50
C LEU A 559 6.07 22.32 -27.39
N ASN A 560 7.32 22.55 -26.97
CA ASN A 560 8.52 22.21 -27.74
C ASN A 560 9.01 20.77 -27.50
N ILE A 561 8.62 20.10 -26.41
CA ILE A 561 9.04 18.72 -26.13
C ILE A 561 7.95 17.67 -26.39
N VAL A 562 6.67 18.07 -26.39
CA VAL A 562 5.57 17.11 -26.52
C VAL A 562 5.57 16.44 -27.90
N GLU A 563 5.15 15.17 -27.92
CA GLU A 563 4.99 14.38 -29.15
C GLU A 563 3.68 14.78 -29.83
N TRP A 564 3.76 15.25 -31.07
CA TRP A 564 2.59 15.71 -31.84
C TRP A 564 2.17 14.73 -32.93
N GLY A 565 2.92 13.66 -33.17
CA GLY A 565 2.68 12.78 -34.31
C GLY A 565 3.50 11.49 -34.31
N PRO A 566 3.51 10.77 -35.44
CA PRO A 566 4.08 9.42 -35.48
C PRO A 566 5.61 9.42 -35.30
N THR A 567 6.09 8.71 -34.27
CA THR A 567 7.53 8.51 -34.02
C THR A 567 8.30 7.84 -35.16
N LYS A 568 7.60 7.14 -36.06
CA LYS A 568 8.19 6.50 -37.25
C LYS A 568 8.46 7.47 -38.40
N TYR A 569 7.89 8.68 -38.36
CA TYR A 569 8.14 9.68 -39.39
C TYR A 569 9.62 10.07 -39.41
N LYS A 570 10.16 10.28 -40.61
CA LYS A 570 11.53 10.72 -40.84
C LYS A 570 11.48 12.00 -41.67
N TRP A 571 11.99 13.07 -41.11
CA TRP A 571 12.21 14.32 -41.82
C TRP A 571 13.30 14.13 -42.89
N PRO A 572 13.29 14.91 -43.98
CA PRO A 572 14.38 14.92 -44.96
C PRO A 572 15.75 15.19 -44.36
N SER A 573 15.80 15.94 -43.25
CA SER A 573 17.02 16.19 -42.47
C SER A 573 17.54 14.99 -41.67
N GLY A 574 16.86 13.83 -41.73
CA GLY A 574 17.17 12.64 -40.93
C GLY A 574 16.54 12.62 -39.53
N LYS A 575 15.94 13.73 -39.07
CA LYS A 575 15.26 13.80 -37.77
C LYS A 575 14.10 12.79 -37.70
N ARG A 576 13.96 12.09 -36.57
CA ARG A 576 12.89 11.11 -36.34
C ARG A 576 11.77 11.69 -35.48
N GLY A 577 10.54 11.28 -35.76
CA GLY A 577 9.34 11.71 -35.05
C GLY A 577 8.97 13.18 -35.29
N VAL A 578 7.83 13.57 -34.72
CA VAL A 578 7.29 14.93 -34.77
C VAL A 578 7.18 15.41 -33.32
N TYR A 579 8.18 16.17 -32.88
CA TYR A 579 8.25 16.72 -31.53
C TYR A 579 8.39 18.24 -31.59
N GLY A 580 7.65 18.92 -30.74
CA GLY A 580 7.60 20.37 -30.73
C GLY A 580 6.57 20.97 -31.69
N ILE A 581 6.01 22.12 -31.30
CA ILE A 581 4.91 22.78 -32.03
C ILE A 581 5.33 23.21 -33.45
N LYS A 582 6.59 23.60 -33.65
CA LYS A 582 7.13 23.92 -34.98
C LYS A 582 7.06 22.73 -35.93
N GLU A 583 7.52 21.56 -35.48
CA GLU A 583 7.45 20.34 -36.28
C GLU A 583 6.00 19.91 -36.50
N ALA A 584 5.12 20.12 -35.53
CA ALA A 584 3.69 19.85 -35.68
C ALA A 584 3.03 20.72 -36.76
N ALA A 585 3.22 22.04 -36.70
CA ALA A 585 2.69 22.99 -37.68
C ALA A 585 3.17 22.67 -39.10
N LEU A 586 4.46 22.34 -39.25
CA LEU A 586 5.03 21.90 -40.52
C LEU A 586 4.48 20.54 -40.97
N PHE A 587 4.41 19.56 -40.06
CA PHE A 587 3.99 18.19 -40.40
C PHE A 587 2.52 18.12 -40.83
N TYR A 588 1.62 18.81 -40.13
CA TYR A 588 0.19 18.78 -40.46
C TYR A 588 -0.20 19.78 -41.54
N TYR A 589 0.37 20.99 -41.52
CA TYR A 589 -0.12 22.12 -42.31
C TYR A 589 0.90 22.75 -43.25
N GLY A 590 2.19 22.44 -43.09
CA GLY A 590 3.25 23.14 -43.82
C GLY A 590 3.35 24.62 -43.44
N LYS A 591 2.93 24.99 -42.23
CA LYS A 591 2.85 26.37 -41.72
C LYS A 591 3.85 26.66 -40.61
N ARG A 592 4.08 27.93 -40.32
CA ARG A 592 4.71 28.39 -39.07
C ARG A 592 3.71 28.30 -37.90
N PRO A 593 4.18 28.09 -36.66
CA PRO A 593 3.29 28.05 -35.48
C PRO A 593 2.41 29.28 -35.28
N SER A 594 2.89 30.47 -35.65
CA SER A 594 2.14 31.73 -35.59
C SER A 594 1.01 31.83 -36.64
N GLU A 595 1.06 31.02 -37.69
CA GLU A 595 0.09 31.03 -38.80
C GLU A 595 -1.06 30.01 -38.60
N LEU A 596 -1.05 29.29 -37.48
CA LEU A 596 -2.09 28.33 -37.14
C LEU A 596 -3.40 29.05 -36.81
N ASN A 597 -4.48 28.67 -37.48
CA ASN A 597 -5.81 29.18 -37.16
C ASN A 597 -6.48 28.38 -36.01
N LEU A 598 -7.65 28.82 -35.57
CA LEU A 598 -8.37 28.19 -34.46
C LEU A 598 -8.71 26.71 -34.72
N ASP A 599 -9.25 26.36 -35.89
CA ASP A 599 -9.55 24.97 -36.28
C ASP A 599 -8.29 24.08 -36.21
N GLU A 600 -7.17 24.59 -36.70
CA GLU A 600 -5.88 23.89 -36.71
C GLU A 600 -5.32 23.68 -35.30
N CYS A 601 -5.46 24.68 -34.42
CA CYS A 601 -5.08 24.61 -33.02
C CYS A 601 -5.93 23.60 -32.24
N ILE A 602 -7.26 23.62 -32.44
CA ILE A 602 -8.20 22.66 -31.83
C ILE A 602 -7.86 21.23 -32.26
N TYR A 603 -7.57 21.01 -33.54
CA TYR A 603 -7.12 19.71 -34.02
C TYR A 603 -5.84 19.25 -33.32
N LEU A 604 -4.82 20.11 -33.28
CA LEU A 604 -3.52 19.78 -32.68
C LEU A 604 -3.65 19.45 -31.19
N ALA A 605 -4.48 20.17 -30.44
CA ALA A 605 -4.76 19.83 -29.05
C ALA A 605 -5.48 18.47 -28.91
N SER A 606 -6.41 18.15 -29.82
CA SER A 606 -7.18 16.89 -29.76
C SER A 606 -6.31 15.63 -29.85
N ILE A 607 -5.11 15.73 -30.42
CA ILE A 607 -4.20 14.59 -30.62
C ILE A 607 -3.15 14.43 -29.52
N ILE A 608 -2.90 15.44 -28.68
CA ILE A 608 -1.92 15.39 -27.59
C ILE A 608 -2.13 14.19 -26.64
N PRO A 609 -3.36 13.86 -26.19
CA PRO A 609 -3.56 12.71 -25.30
C PRO A 609 -3.10 11.38 -25.92
N LYS A 610 -3.18 11.27 -27.25
CA LYS A 610 -2.95 10.04 -28.01
C LYS A 610 -2.33 10.34 -29.39
N PRO A 611 -1.08 10.83 -29.48
CA PRO A 611 -0.51 11.39 -30.73
C PRO A 611 -0.44 10.37 -31.87
N LYS A 612 -0.30 9.09 -31.55
CA LYS A 612 -0.22 7.99 -32.54
C LYS A 612 -1.56 7.68 -33.19
N TYR A 613 -2.66 8.10 -32.57
CA TYR A 613 -4.02 7.90 -33.04
C TYR A 613 -4.54 9.09 -33.85
N TYR A 614 -3.67 10.03 -34.22
CA TYR A 614 -4.00 11.21 -35.03
C TYR A 614 -4.84 10.91 -36.28
N ARG A 615 -4.60 9.75 -36.93
CA ARG A 615 -5.38 9.32 -38.11
C ARG A 615 -6.84 9.00 -37.81
N GLN A 616 -7.18 8.63 -36.57
CA GLN A 616 -8.54 8.27 -36.19
C GLN A 616 -9.51 9.45 -36.24
N SER A 617 -8.98 10.68 -36.24
CA SER A 617 -9.77 11.91 -36.42
C SER A 617 -10.35 12.04 -37.83
N PHE A 618 -9.84 11.28 -38.81
CA PHE A 618 -10.20 11.41 -40.22
C PHE A 618 -10.90 10.16 -40.78
N ASN A 619 -11.70 10.38 -41.82
CA ASN A 619 -12.23 9.33 -42.68
C ASN A 619 -11.25 8.99 -43.83
N SER A 620 -11.59 8.01 -44.66
CA SER A 620 -10.76 7.55 -45.79
C SER A 620 -10.45 8.64 -46.85
N TYR A 621 -11.25 9.70 -46.88
CA TYR A 621 -11.15 10.84 -47.80
C TYR A 621 -10.43 12.05 -47.17
N GLY A 622 -9.93 11.94 -45.94
CA GLY A 622 -9.23 13.03 -45.25
C GLY A 622 -10.14 14.06 -44.59
N GLY A 623 -11.45 13.84 -44.54
CA GLY A 623 -12.39 14.70 -43.80
C GLY A 623 -12.51 14.30 -42.33
N LEU A 624 -12.82 15.26 -41.45
CA LEU A 624 -13.02 14.98 -40.02
C LEU A 624 -14.24 14.10 -39.75
N ARG A 625 -14.06 13.10 -38.89
CA ARG A 625 -15.18 12.27 -38.39
C ARG A 625 -16.16 13.10 -37.57
N ALA A 626 -17.39 12.61 -37.44
CA ALA A 626 -18.45 13.28 -36.67
C ALA A 626 -18.04 13.53 -35.21
N THR A 627 -17.36 12.57 -34.59
CA THR A 627 -16.84 12.69 -33.22
C THR A 627 -15.83 13.82 -33.06
N THR A 628 -14.91 13.98 -34.02
CA THR A 628 -13.92 15.07 -34.01
C THR A 628 -14.58 16.42 -34.27
N ARG A 629 -15.57 16.49 -35.17
CA ARG A 629 -16.34 17.72 -35.39
C ARG A 629 -17.12 18.14 -34.14
N TRP A 630 -17.69 17.17 -33.42
CA TRP A 630 -18.32 17.43 -32.13
C TRP A 630 -17.32 17.96 -31.10
N TYR A 631 -16.12 17.37 -31.02
CA TYR A 631 -15.05 17.86 -30.15
C TYR A 631 -14.69 19.33 -30.45
N PHE A 632 -14.60 19.71 -31.73
CA PHE A 632 -14.33 21.10 -32.11
C PHE A 632 -15.41 22.05 -31.61
N LYS A 633 -16.68 21.69 -31.84
CA LYS A 633 -17.83 22.45 -31.37
C LYS A 633 -17.77 22.62 -29.85
N PHE A 634 -17.57 21.53 -29.13
CA PHE A 634 -17.54 21.50 -27.68
C PHE A 634 -16.42 22.37 -27.09
N ILE A 635 -15.19 22.25 -27.60
CA ILE A 635 -14.06 23.04 -27.12
C ILE A 635 -14.26 24.53 -27.43
N ALA A 636 -14.73 24.85 -28.64
CA ALA A 636 -14.96 26.23 -29.01
C ALA A 636 -16.09 26.87 -28.19
N ASP A 637 -17.15 26.14 -27.86
CA ASP A 637 -18.22 26.60 -26.95
C ASP A 637 -17.63 26.91 -25.55
N ILE A 638 -16.72 26.08 -25.04
CA ILE A 638 -16.05 26.37 -23.76
C ILE A 638 -15.16 27.61 -23.86
N MET A 639 -14.40 27.74 -24.95
CA MET A 639 -13.51 28.88 -25.15
C MET A 639 -14.28 30.20 -25.26
N GLU A 640 -15.39 30.22 -25.98
CA GLU A 640 -16.28 31.38 -26.08
C GLU A 640 -16.86 31.73 -24.71
N ASN A 641 -17.42 30.76 -23.98
CA ASN A 641 -17.98 30.97 -22.65
C ASN A 641 -16.96 31.50 -21.64
N LYS A 642 -15.67 31.20 -21.83
CA LYS A 642 -14.56 31.72 -21.02
C LYS A 642 -13.98 33.05 -21.53
N GLY A 643 -14.50 33.60 -22.63
CA GLY A 643 -14.00 34.81 -23.27
C GLY A 643 -12.61 34.65 -23.91
N LEU A 644 -12.18 33.43 -24.20
CA LEU A 644 -10.90 33.13 -24.85
C LEU A 644 -10.95 33.34 -26.37
N ILE A 645 -12.14 33.28 -26.95
CA ILE A 645 -12.44 33.64 -28.34
C ILE A 645 -13.74 34.45 -28.38
N SER A 646 -13.89 35.28 -29.40
CA SER A 646 -15.12 36.01 -29.68
C SER A 646 -16.22 35.12 -30.28
N ASN A 647 -17.47 35.57 -30.18
CA ASN A 647 -18.61 34.93 -30.83
C ASN A 647 -18.43 34.84 -32.37
N GLY A 648 -17.79 35.85 -32.98
CA GLY A 648 -17.47 35.85 -34.41
C GLY A 648 -16.45 34.78 -34.77
N GLU A 649 -15.36 34.64 -34.01
CA GLU A 649 -14.36 33.58 -34.22
C GLU A 649 -14.98 32.19 -34.02
N ARG A 650 -15.85 32.05 -33.01
CA ARG A 650 -16.61 30.82 -32.78
C ARG A 650 -17.51 30.49 -33.97
N GLY A 651 -18.24 31.48 -34.51
CA GLY A 651 -19.15 31.32 -35.65
C GLY A 651 -18.43 31.00 -36.96
N ASN A 652 -17.18 31.43 -37.12
CA ASN A 652 -16.36 31.23 -38.31
C ASN A 652 -15.63 29.88 -38.37
N LEU A 653 -15.81 29.01 -37.36
CA LEU A 653 -15.21 27.68 -37.36
C LEU A 653 -15.70 26.85 -38.55
N SER A 654 -14.75 26.39 -39.35
CA SER A 654 -15.05 25.61 -40.55
C SER A 654 -15.30 24.13 -40.23
N TYR A 655 -14.94 23.67 -39.03
CA TYR A 655 -15.01 22.26 -38.60
C TYR A 655 -14.33 21.31 -39.59
N SER A 656 -13.28 21.81 -40.23
CA SER A 656 -12.54 21.12 -41.27
C SER A 656 -11.06 21.47 -41.15
N VAL A 657 -10.21 20.51 -41.47
CA VAL A 657 -8.77 20.63 -41.30
C VAL A 657 -8.12 20.27 -42.63
N ASN A 658 -7.48 21.24 -43.26
CA ASN A 658 -6.81 21.05 -44.54
C ASN A 658 -5.36 20.64 -44.32
N LEU A 659 -5.10 19.34 -44.49
CA LEU A 659 -3.76 18.78 -44.32
C LEU A 659 -2.90 19.07 -45.54
N ASN A 660 -2.14 20.16 -45.49
CA ASN A 660 -1.23 20.56 -46.56
C ASN A 660 0.21 20.09 -46.33
N GLY A 661 0.53 19.62 -45.12
CA GLY A 661 1.83 19.09 -44.77
C GLY A 661 2.01 17.58 -45.09
N PRO A 662 3.18 17.02 -44.75
CA PRO A 662 3.48 15.59 -44.87
C PRO A 662 2.43 14.64 -44.28
N ALA A 663 1.65 15.06 -43.28
CA ALA A 663 0.58 14.25 -42.69
C ALA A 663 -0.44 13.74 -43.71
N ARG A 664 -0.67 14.49 -44.81
CA ARG A 664 -1.64 14.15 -45.86
C ARG A 664 -1.43 12.75 -46.42
N THR A 665 -0.18 12.36 -46.70
CA THR A 665 0.17 11.06 -47.31
C THR A 665 -0.08 9.89 -46.37
N TYR A 666 -0.25 10.15 -45.08
CA TYR A 666 -0.49 9.14 -44.06
C TYR A 666 -1.96 8.96 -43.71
N ILE A 667 -2.81 9.94 -44.06
CA ILE A 667 -4.22 10.00 -43.67
C ILE A 667 -5.13 9.67 -44.85
N VAL A 668 -4.84 10.23 -46.03
CA VAL A 668 -5.65 10.00 -47.23
C VAL A 668 -5.18 8.72 -47.91
N THR A 669 -6.05 7.72 -48.00
CA THR A 669 -5.72 6.39 -48.56
C THR A 669 -6.47 6.05 -49.85
N ALA A 670 -7.59 6.73 -50.13
CA ALA A 670 -8.30 6.60 -51.40
C ALA A 670 -7.74 7.61 -52.43
N ARG A 671 -7.49 7.16 -53.68
CA ARG A 671 -7.23 8.07 -54.80
C ARG A 671 -8.52 8.80 -55.14
N ASP A 672 -8.44 10.13 -55.24
CA ASP A 672 -9.57 10.99 -55.54
C ASP A 672 -10.07 10.70 -56.96
N THR A 673 -11.17 9.96 -57.09
CA THR A 673 -11.80 9.73 -58.41
C THR A 673 -13.20 10.30 -58.54
N THR A 674 -13.86 10.82 -57.49
CA THR A 674 -15.03 11.70 -57.58
C THR A 674 -15.60 11.92 -56.17
N ARG A 675 -15.85 13.18 -55.81
CA ARG A 675 -16.43 13.59 -54.53
C ARG A 675 -17.93 13.30 -54.51
N THR A 676 -18.33 12.10 -54.13
CA THR A 676 -19.73 11.78 -53.75
C THR A 676 -19.85 11.76 -52.24
N VAL A 677 -20.70 12.64 -51.71
CA VAL A 677 -21.05 12.71 -50.28
C VAL A 677 -21.85 11.45 -49.92
N GLN A 678 -21.30 10.58 -49.08
CA GLN A 678 -22.07 9.52 -48.42
C GLN A 678 -22.50 9.97 -47.01
N PRO A 679 -23.77 9.74 -46.60
CA PRO A 679 -24.24 9.99 -45.24
C PRO A 679 -23.52 9.09 -44.23
N GLY A 680 -23.20 9.66 -43.07
CA GLY A 680 -22.37 9.03 -42.05
C GLY A 680 -23.03 7.84 -41.35
N ASP A 681 -22.19 6.83 -41.12
CA ASP A 681 -22.44 5.63 -40.33
C ASP A 681 -22.69 5.99 -38.85
N THR A 682 -23.95 5.84 -38.42
CA THR A 682 -24.40 6.06 -37.04
C THR A 682 -24.21 4.77 -36.24
N ALA A 683 -22.99 4.52 -35.77
CA ALA A 683 -22.71 3.48 -34.78
C ALA A 683 -22.15 4.10 -33.50
N GLN A 684 -23.04 4.04 -32.50
CA GLN A 684 -22.95 4.41 -31.09
C GLN A 684 -21.56 4.40 -30.45
N PHE A 685 -21.14 5.57 -29.96
CA PHE A 685 -20.37 5.72 -28.73
C PHE A 685 -21.02 6.83 -27.91
N THR A 686 -21.45 6.52 -26.70
CA THR A 686 -22.00 7.48 -25.75
C THR A 686 -20.91 8.50 -25.37
N PRO A 687 -21.14 9.82 -25.56
CA PRO A 687 -20.18 10.85 -25.19
C PRO A 687 -19.97 10.90 -23.67
N LEU A 688 -18.72 11.07 -23.22
CA LEU A 688 -18.42 11.46 -21.84
C LEU A 688 -19.11 12.79 -21.53
N ASN A 689 -19.88 12.83 -20.44
CA ASN A 689 -20.62 14.00 -20.01
C ASN A 689 -19.67 14.98 -19.30
N LEU A 690 -18.90 15.73 -20.09
CA LEU A 690 -17.89 16.67 -19.60
C LEU A 690 -18.51 17.99 -19.06
N ILE A 691 -19.84 18.14 -19.08
CA ILE A 691 -20.58 19.31 -18.57
C ILE A 691 -20.44 19.44 -17.04
N ASP A 692 -20.36 18.33 -16.32
CA ASP A 692 -20.13 18.32 -14.87
C ASP A 692 -18.72 18.81 -14.48
N LEU A 693 -17.79 18.93 -15.45
CA LEU A 693 -16.41 19.36 -15.19
C LEU A 693 -16.28 20.86 -14.88
N LEU A 694 -17.19 21.70 -15.39
CA LEU A 694 -16.91 23.14 -15.50
C LEU A 694 -17.78 24.02 -14.61
N ASN A 695 -18.66 23.44 -13.78
CA ASN A 695 -19.58 24.17 -12.90
C ASN A 695 -20.25 25.35 -13.62
N THR A 696 -20.71 25.15 -14.86
CA THR A 696 -21.31 26.21 -15.68
C THR A 696 -22.77 26.47 -15.34
N GLY A 697 -23.39 25.68 -14.44
CA GLY A 697 -24.80 25.82 -14.07
C GLY A 697 -25.78 25.65 -15.24
N ALA A 698 -25.31 25.25 -16.42
CA ALA A 698 -26.14 25.10 -17.61
C ALA A 698 -26.81 23.73 -17.62
N LYS A 699 -28.14 23.71 -17.53
CA LYS A 699 -28.96 22.52 -17.77
C LYS A 699 -28.65 21.98 -19.18
N PRO A 700 -28.58 20.64 -19.38
CA PRO A 700 -28.53 20.07 -20.72
C PRO A 700 -29.72 20.58 -21.53
N ALA A 701 -29.49 21.02 -22.78
CA ALA A 701 -30.58 21.35 -23.69
C ALA A 701 -31.43 20.09 -23.93
N GLU A 702 -32.75 20.22 -23.81
CA GLU A 702 -33.67 19.14 -24.14
C GLU A 702 -33.45 18.69 -25.60
N PRO A 703 -33.49 17.38 -25.87
CA PRO A 703 -33.38 16.88 -27.23
C PRO A 703 -34.54 17.43 -28.08
N ALA A 704 -34.22 17.92 -29.27
CA ALA A 704 -35.22 18.38 -30.23
C ALA A 704 -36.21 17.25 -30.55
N PRO A 705 -37.52 17.55 -30.68
CA PRO A 705 -38.53 16.52 -30.94
C PRO A 705 -38.30 15.86 -32.31
N ASP A 706 -38.43 14.54 -32.32
CA ASP A 706 -38.27 13.69 -33.50
C ASP A 706 -39.20 14.14 -34.65
N ALA A 707 -38.61 14.57 -35.76
CA ALA A 707 -39.33 14.99 -36.97
C ALA A 707 -39.90 13.82 -37.80
N SER A 708 -40.26 12.69 -37.16
CA SER A 708 -40.84 11.53 -37.86
C SER A 708 -42.26 11.14 -37.42
N ALA A 709 -42.89 11.89 -36.51
CA ALA A 709 -44.28 11.63 -36.13
C ALA A 709 -45.26 12.50 -36.94
N ALA A 710 -46.02 11.87 -37.84
CA ALA A 710 -47.14 12.51 -38.53
C ALA A 710 -48.25 12.90 -37.52
N PRO A 711 -48.89 14.08 -37.66
CA PRO A 711 -49.92 14.52 -36.72
C PRO A 711 -51.22 13.70 -36.86
N PRO A 712 -51.92 13.38 -35.77
CA PRO A 712 -53.20 12.67 -35.82
C PRO A 712 -54.32 13.59 -36.34
N ALA A 713 -55.27 12.98 -37.07
CA ALA A 713 -56.41 13.65 -37.70
C ALA A 713 -57.38 14.29 -36.68
N PRO A 714 -58.05 15.42 -37.02
CA PRO A 714 -58.94 16.11 -36.11
C PRO A 714 -60.29 15.38 -35.93
N THR A 715 -60.72 15.23 -34.67
CA THR A 715 -62.08 14.78 -34.30
C THR A 715 -63.11 15.93 -34.40
N PRO A 716 -64.37 15.65 -34.79
CA PRO A 716 -65.40 16.67 -35.06
C PRO A 716 -66.06 17.23 -33.78
N PRO A 717 -66.74 18.39 -33.87
CA PRO A 717 -67.14 19.17 -32.69
C PRO A 717 -68.40 18.60 -32.03
N GLY A 718 -68.25 18.17 -30.78
CA GLY A 718 -69.34 17.80 -29.88
C GLY A 718 -69.69 18.97 -28.96
N THR A 719 -70.87 19.54 -29.19
CA THR A 719 -71.55 20.57 -28.39
C THR A 719 -71.88 20.15 -26.96
N ARG A 720 -71.80 21.11 -26.02
CA ARG A 720 -72.77 21.48 -24.94
C ARG A 720 -72.04 22.07 -23.72
N PRO A 721 -72.74 22.77 -22.82
CA PRO A 721 -73.72 23.85 -22.96
C PRO A 721 -73.10 25.23 -22.72
#